data_AF-A0A7Y3HU33-F1
#
_entry.id   AF-A0A7Y3HU33-F1
#
_cell.length_a   1.000
_cell.length_b   1.000
_cell.length_c   1.000
_cell.angle_alpha   90.00
_cell.angle_beta   90.00
_cell.angle_gamma   90.00
#
_symmetry.space_group_name_H-M   'P 1'
#
loop_
_entity.id
_entity.type
_entity.pdbx_description
1 polymer ?
#
loop_
_entity_poly.entity_id
_entity_poly.type
_entity_poly.pdbx_seq_one_letter_code
_entity_poly.pdbx_strand_id
1 'polypeptide(L)'
;MWDLLKKSLFSTRLMSVLFLAFATAMAFGTFVESWYSTETARIYIYNATWFEVIMVFFAINFTGNIFKYNLLQWKKWPVLVLHLSWILIIVGAFVTRYISFEGMMPIREGNAENVFYSDKTYLTAFVDGDINGETKRRVLEDDILVTPEGKRSSLPWKSDFNGQPFTIEYVDFIQGAKKGLVADAKGNEFLKIVEAGDGQRHEHYLEKGEISSIHNVLFALDKNTEGAINIFTSDSMLTIDTPFEGSFLRMADQFSGAVYKDSVQPLQLRSLYNMAGMQFVIPEPMIKGTYDVVKVPEEEITEQTQDALVIKVSSNGQQIEQKLLGGQGVSSFSDKFKVGGLEFSLAYGSKVYELPFSVKLNDFIAEKYPGTENSYASFMSKITVEDERPFDYDIYMNHVLDHKGYRFFQSSFHPDEKGTILSVNHDQWGTWITYVGYFLLYLGLLGIMFFGKTRFKELAKSLDKLKAKKAKLTLVAMIFGLSASFGQQSPKDHQHAALPTNAQVDSVIQATTVSKEHADKFGELVIQDEGGRMKPIHTFASELLRKLSGSNAYRDLNPDQVFLSMMLNPAIWFNTEFIALAKRENDSIREIVGVPKGKKFVKATDFFDAEGNYKLEPFMMDATSTNNPNQFQKDFKKANERLSLLNFALSGQIIKIFPLLNDENNKWISAVEFRSGQYQVQDSLYANFMRNGLPYYLNAVQKAIKTNDYVEADKILEAFKQNQKNHGAEVLPSENKIKTEILYNKLDIFNRLYKYYALVGVLLFVVLIFKIFKAREIWKATAFFLKGTIILFFIWHTTGLILRWYISGHAPWSDAYESILYVSWATMAMGLAFGRKSELTIAASAFVTAMLLWIAHQSWVDPSIANLVPVLDSYWLM
;
A
#
# COMPACT_ATOMS: atom_id res chain seq x y z
N MET A 1 18.22 25.54 44.94
CA MET A 1 17.42 24.50 44.25
C MET A 1 16.84 25.02 42.93
N TRP A 2 16.13 26.16 42.93
CA TRP A 2 15.53 26.78 41.73
C TRP A 2 16.53 27.08 40.59
N ASP A 3 17.72 27.60 40.91
CA ASP A 3 18.74 27.89 39.89
C ASP A 3 19.36 26.63 39.27
N LEU A 4 19.43 25.52 40.03
CA LEU A 4 19.87 24.23 39.51
C LEU A 4 18.83 23.66 38.54
N LEU A 5 17.54 23.76 38.91
CA LEU A 5 16.42 23.36 38.04
C LEU A 5 16.41 24.17 36.74
N LYS A 6 16.52 25.51 36.80
CA LYS A 6 16.62 26.36 35.61
C LYS A 6 17.84 26.02 34.73
N LYS A 7 19.01 25.79 35.34
CA LYS A 7 20.23 25.43 34.61
C LYS A 7 20.09 24.09 33.88
N SER A 8 19.41 23.11 34.49
CA SER A 8 19.17 21.79 33.91
C SER A 8 18.07 21.81 32.85
N LEU A 9 16.87 22.29 33.21
CA LEU A 9 15.66 22.26 32.38
C LEU A 9 15.75 23.15 31.14
N PHE A 10 16.51 24.25 31.20
CA PHE A 10 16.67 25.18 30.07
C PHE A 10 18.03 25.00 29.38
N SER A 11 18.63 23.80 29.47
CA SER A 11 19.90 23.53 28.81
C SER A 11 19.70 23.00 27.39
N THR A 12 20.63 23.36 26.50
CA THR A 12 20.73 22.74 25.16
C THR A 12 21.14 21.27 25.24
N ARG A 13 21.80 20.85 26.33
CA ARG A 13 22.11 19.43 26.58
C ARG A 13 20.83 18.63 26.79
N LEU A 14 19.92 19.10 27.66
CA LEU A 14 18.62 18.46 27.84
C LEU A 14 17.85 18.45 26.53
N MET A 15 17.83 19.56 25.78
CA MET A 15 17.19 19.62 24.46
C MET A 15 17.70 18.52 23.52
N SER A 16 19.03 18.33 23.42
CA SER A 16 19.62 17.26 22.61
C SER A 16 19.23 15.86 23.09
N VAL A 17 19.20 15.63 24.41
CA VAL A 17 18.75 14.36 24.98
C VAL A 17 17.28 14.10 24.66
N LEU A 18 16.41 15.10 24.79
CA LEU A 18 14.98 14.99 24.45
C LEU A 18 14.79 14.69 22.95
N PHE A 19 15.54 15.34 22.06
CA PHE A 19 15.50 15.03 20.62
C PHE A 19 15.94 13.60 20.31
N LEU A 20 17.01 13.13 20.93
CA LEU A 20 17.46 11.74 20.76
C LEU A 20 16.45 10.75 21.33
N ALA A 21 15.91 11.00 22.52
CA ALA A 21 14.91 10.15 23.15
C ALA A 21 13.63 10.08 22.31
N PHE A 22 13.14 11.22 21.82
CA PHE A 22 11.96 11.32 20.97
C PHE A 22 12.17 10.62 19.62
N ALA A 23 13.30 10.85 18.95
CA ALA A 23 13.62 10.17 17.69
C ALA A 23 13.77 8.66 17.87
N THR A 24 14.38 8.22 18.97
CA THR A 24 14.51 6.79 19.31
C THR A 24 13.14 6.18 19.60
N ALA A 25 12.29 6.87 20.37
CA ALA A 25 10.93 6.44 20.65
C ALA A 25 10.09 6.28 19.38
N MET A 26 10.14 7.26 18.47
CA MET A 26 9.46 7.19 17.17
C MET A 26 9.97 6.02 16.32
N ALA A 27 11.30 5.80 16.28
CA ALA A 27 11.89 4.67 15.55
C ALA A 27 11.44 3.33 16.11
N PHE A 28 11.44 3.15 17.44
CA PHE A 28 10.88 1.95 18.07
C PHE A 28 9.37 1.82 17.83
N GLY A 29 8.63 2.93 17.81
CA GLY A 29 7.22 2.99 17.43
C GLY A 29 6.95 2.33 16.10
N THR A 30 7.71 2.73 15.08
CA THR A 30 7.62 2.16 13.73
C THR A 30 7.96 0.67 13.69
N PHE A 31 8.93 0.21 14.48
CA PHE A 31 9.24 -1.22 14.55
C PHE A 31 8.13 -2.02 15.24
N VAL A 32 7.56 -1.52 16.34
CA VAL A 32 6.46 -2.17 17.05
C VAL A 32 5.21 -2.24 16.16
N GLU A 33 4.91 -1.17 15.44
CA GLU A 33 3.81 -1.11 14.47
C GLU A 33 4.00 -2.13 13.34
N SER A 34 5.23 -2.29 12.84
CA SER A 34 5.53 -3.28 11.80
C SER A 34 5.50 -4.72 12.30
N TRP A 35 5.85 -4.99 13.56
CA TRP A 35 5.95 -6.33 14.13
C TRP A 35 4.64 -6.86 14.70
N TYR A 36 3.79 -5.97 15.24
CA TYR A 36 2.55 -6.34 15.90
C TYR A 36 1.36 -5.63 15.23
N SER A 37 1.10 -4.39 15.63
CA SER A 37 0.03 -3.56 15.06
C SER A 37 0.18 -2.09 15.45
N THR A 38 -0.58 -1.23 14.77
CA THR A 38 -0.69 0.20 15.07
C THR A 38 -1.21 0.45 16.49
N GLU A 39 -2.17 -0.37 16.92
CA GLU A 39 -2.81 -0.36 18.23
C GLU A 39 -1.78 -0.68 19.32
N THR A 40 -0.94 -1.70 19.10
CA THR A 40 0.14 -2.09 20.02
C THR A 40 1.19 -0.99 20.14
N ALA A 41 1.56 -0.33 19.03
CA ALA A 41 2.46 0.82 19.06
C ALA A 41 1.86 2.03 19.81
N ARG A 42 0.54 2.27 19.65
CA ARG A 42 -0.19 3.29 20.42
C ARG A 42 -0.17 2.97 21.91
N ILE A 43 -0.39 1.72 22.33
CA ILE A 43 -0.38 1.32 23.74
C ILE A 43 0.97 1.63 24.41
N TYR A 44 2.07 1.16 23.81
CA TYR A 44 3.38 1.20 24.47
C TYR A 44 4.17 2.49 24.25
N ILE A 45 3.90 3.22 23.16
CA ILE A 45 4.71 4.37 22.74
C ILE A 45 3.84 5.61 22.55
N TYR A 46 3.01 5.68 21.51
CA TYR A 46 2.39 6.96 21.13
C TYR A 46 1.39 7.50 22.16
N ASN A 47 0.63 6.63 22.81
CA ASN A 47 -0.28 7.01 23.87
C ASN A 47 0.35 6.88 25.26
N ALA A 48 1.55 6.31 25.40
CA ALA A 48 2.16 6.09 26.70
C ALA A 48 2.48 7.40 27.44
N THR A 49 2.28 7.39 28.76
CA THR A 49 2.48 8.57 29.62
C THR A 49 3.92 9.07 29.59
N TRP A 50 4.89 8.17 29.50
CA TRP A 50 6.31 8.55 29.40
C TRP A 50 6.63 9.33 28.11
N PHE A 51 5.93 9.04 27.01
CA PHE A 51 6.12 9.71 25.74
C PHE A 51 5.57 11.14 25.79
N GLU A 52 4.40 11.32 26.44
CA GLU A 52 3.86 12.66 26.72
C GLU A 52 4.77 13.47 27.64
N VAL A 53 5.35 12.83 28.65
CA VAL A 53 6.31 13.50 29.55
C VAL A 53 7.47 14.10 28.76
N ILE A 54 7.98 13.41 27.73
CA ILE A 54 9.02 13.97 26.83
C ILE A 54 8.52 15.25 26.16
N MET A 55 7.29 15.27 25.64
CA MET A 55 6.69 16.46 25.00
C MET A 55 6.53 17.62 25.99
N VAL A 56 6.08 17.34 27.22
CA VAL A 56 5.98 18.35 28.29
C VAL A 56 7.36 18.94 28.59
N PHE A 57 8.40 18.11 28.71
CA PHE A 57 9.76 18.60 28.92
C PHE A 57 10.29 19.40 27.73
N PHE A 58 9.91 19.08 26.50
CA PHE A 58 10.21 19.92 25.34
C PHE A 58 9.57 21.29 25.45
N ALA A 59 8.28 21.37 25.77
CA ALA A 59 7.57 22.64 25.92
C ALA A 59 8.22 23.52 27.01
N ILE A 60 8.58 22.92 28.16
CA ILE A 60 9.31 23.60 29.25
C ILE A 60 10.69 24.07 28.76
N ASN A 61 11.44 23.22 28.05
CA ASN A 61 12.78 23.54 27.56
C ASN A 61 12.76 24.69 26.54
N PHE A 62 11.88 24.63 25.53
CA PHE A 62 11.75 25.67 24.52
C PHE A 62 11.32 27.00 25.14
N THR A 63 10.33 26.97 26.05
CA THR A 63 9.88 28.17 26.76
C THR A 63 11.01 28.79 27.59
N GLY A 64 11.76 27.98 28.34
CA GLY A 64 12.88 28.46 29.13
C GLY A 64 14.04 29.02 28.31
N ASN A 65 14.30 28.45 27.14
CA ASN A 65 15.33 28.93 26.22
C ASN A 65 15.04 30.33 25.68
N ILE A 66 13.77 30.72 25.53
CA ILE A 66 13.37 32.08 25.14
C ILE A 66 13.97 33.12 26.10
N PHE A 67 13.82 32.90 27.40
CA PHE A 67 14.32 33.80 28.42
C PHE A 67 15.84 33.69 28.61
N LYS A 68 16.36 32.46 28.70
CA LYS A 68 17.79 32.20 28.94
C LYS A 68 18.69 32.82 27.87
N TYR A 69 18.27 32.77 26.60
CA TYR A 69 19.02 33.32 25.47
C TYR A 69 18.55 34.72 25.05
N ASN A 70 17.62 35.32 25.81
CA ASN A 70 17.03 36.62 25.55
C ASN A 70 16.59 36.76 24.08
N LEU A 71 15.70 35.86 23.66
CA LEU A 71 15.23 35.75 22.27
C LEU A 71 14.17 36.81 21.91
N LEU A 72 13.58 37.48 22.90
CA LEU A 72 12.60 38.58 22.73
C LEU A 72 13.19 39.84 22.06
N GLN A 73 14.47 39.82 21.70
CA GLN A 73 15.12 40.89 20.94
C GLN A 73 14.77 40.80 19.46
N TRP A 74 14.43 41.95 18.84
CA TRP A 74 14.13 42.03 17.40
C TRP A 74 15.21 41.38 16.52
N LYS A 75 16.49 41.51 16.86
CA LYS A 75 17.61 40.92 16.09
C LYS A 75 17.60 39.37 16.05
N LYS A 76 16.84 38.73 16.93
CA LYS A 76 16.72 37.27 17.08
C LYS A 76 15.31 36.77 16.75
N TRP A 77 14.46 37.60 16.16
CA TRP A 77 13.09 37.25 15.81
C TRP A 77 12.98 35.91 15.04
N PRO A 78 13.90 35.51 14.12
CA PRO A 78 13.75 34.23 13.42
C PRO A 78 13.88 33.03 14.37
N VAL A 79 14.79 33.12 15.35
CA VAL A 79 15.02 32.06 16.33
C VAL A 79 13.90 32.05 17.38
N LEU A 80 13.37 33.21 17.76
CA LEU A 80 12.20 33.32 18.63
C LEU A 80 10.98 32.66 17.99
N VAL A 81 10.71 32.98 16.72
CA VAL A 81 9.61 32.41 15.94
C VAL A 81 9.72 30.88 15.85
N LEU A 82 10.93 30.33 15.66
CA LEU A 82 11.13 28.88 15.73
C LEU A 82 10.78 28.26 17.09
N HIS A 83 11.10 28.93 18.20
CA HIS A 83 10.75 28.38 19.52
C HIS A 83 9.24 28.43 19.75
N LEU A 84 8.60 29.53 19.37
CA LEU A 84 7.15 29.67 19.44
C LEU A 84 6.43 28.64 18.57
N SER A 85 6.95 28.33 17.37
CA SER A 85 6.35 27.31 16.52
C SER A 85 6.35 25.93 17.18
N TRP A 86 7.48 25.49 17.76
CA TRP A 86 7.53 24.20 18.44
C TRP A 86 6.60 24.13 19.65
N ILE A 87 6.50 25.22 20.42
CA ILE A 87 5.58 25.30 21.56
C ILE A 87 4.12 25.18 21.08
N LEU A 88 3.74 25.93 20.05
CA LEU A 88 2.39 25.88 19.49
C LEU A 88 2.07 24.49 18.93
N ILE A 89 3.00 23.84 18.22
CA ILE A 89 2.79 22.48 17.71
C ILE A 89 2.52 21.49 18.85
N ILE A 90 3.30 21.55 19.94
CA ILE A 90 3.09 20.68 21.11
C ILE A 90 1.75 20.97 21.80
N VAL A 91 1.41 22.25 21.98
CA VAL A 91 0.13 22.65 22.59
C VAL A 91 -1.05 22.25 21.71
N GLY A 92 -0.93 22.42 20.40
CA GLY A 92 -1.95 21.99 19.44
C GLY A 92 -2.17 20.48 19.50
N ALA A 93 -1.09 19.69 19.51
CA ALA A 93 -1.17 18.24 19.68
C ALA A 93 -1.83 17.82 21.00
N PHE A 94 -1.59 18.56 22.09
CA PHE A 94 -2.28 18.33 23.37
C PHE A 94 -3.79 18.60 23.27
N VAL A 95 -4.20 19.70 22.62
CA VAL A 95 -5.61 20.03 22.39
C VAL A 95 -6.28 18.93 21.55
N THR A 96 -5.70 18.56 20.41
CA THR A 96 -6.20 17.49 19.55
C THR A 96 -6.41 16.19 20.32
N ARG A 97 -5.47 15.82 21.19
CA ARG A 97 -5.50 14.54 21.89
C ARG A 97 -6.58 14.46 22.99
N TYR A 98 -6.77 15.53 23.75
CA TYR A 98 -7.59 15.51 24.98
C TYR A 98 -8.95 16.20 24.85
N ILE A 99 -9.10 17.09 23.88
CA ILE A 99 -10.32 17.90 23.71
C ILE A 99 -11.07 17.45 22.45
N SER A 100 -10.34 17.01 21.43
CA SER A 100 -10.91 16.70 20.13
C SER A 100 -11.26 15.22 19.98
N PHE A 101 -12.16 14.94 19.05
CA PHE A 101 -12.63 13.60 18.72
C PHE A 101 -12.85 13.50 17.21
N GLU A 102 -12.68 12.29 16.71
CA GLU A 102 -12.87 11.96 15.30
C GLU A 102 -13.54 10.60 15.16
N GLY A 103 -14.00 10.33 13.94
CA GLY A 103 -14.72 9.10 13.65
C GLY A 103 -15.08 8.95 12.19
N MET A 104 -15.85 7.91 11.91
CA MET A 104 -16.26 7.51 10.57
C MET A 104 -17.78 7.55 10.46
N MET A 105 -18.25 8.07 9.35
CA MET A 105 -19.66 8.25 9.01
C MET A 105 -19.94 7.54 7.68
N PRO A 106 -20.31 6.24 7.72
CA PRO A 106 -20.75 5.53 6.53
C PRO A 106 -22.15 6.01 6.13
N ILE A 107 -22.34 6.34 4.86
CA ILE A 107 -23.62 6.83 4.30
C ILE A 107 -23.90 6.08 3.00
N ARG A 108 -25.08 5.46 2.91
CA ARG A 108 -25.57 4.83 1.68
C ARG A 108 -26.19 5.88 0.74
N GLU A 109 -26.10 5.65 -0.56
CA GLU A 109 -26.72 6.53 -1.55
C GLU A 109 -28.23 6.66 -1.33
N GLY A 110 -28.74 7.89 -1.40
CA GLY A 110 -30.13 8.24 -1.13
C GLY A 110 -30.47 8.39 0.36
N ASN A 111 -29.61 7.90 1.27
CA ASN A 111 -29.82 8.00 2.71
C ASN A 111 -29.21 9.27 3.30
N ALA A 112 -29.83 9.73 4.38
CA ALA A 112 -29.33 10.81 5.22
C ALA A 112 -28.92 10.24 6.57
N GLU A 113 -27.76 10.66 7.05
CA GLU A 113 -27.19 10.25 8.32
C GLU A 113 -26.86 11.47 9.16
N ASN A 114 -27.11 11.39 10.46
CA ASN A 114 -26.72 12.40 11.44
C ASN A 114 -25.84 11.82 12.54
N VAL A 115 -25.32 10.61 12.34
CA VAL A 115 -24.55 9.86 13.33
C VAL A 115 -23.22 9.45 12.74
N PHE A 116 -22.16 9.52 13.55
CA PHE A 116 -20.86 8.96 13.22
C PHE A 116 -20.24 8.20 14.39
N TYR A 117 -19.36 7.26 14.06
CA TYR A 117 -18.77 6.32 15.01
C TYR A 117 -17.34 6.70 15.31
N SER A 118 -16.97 6.82 16.59
CA SER A 118 -15.62 7.19 17.00
C SER A 118 -14.55 6.27 16.42
N ASP A 119 -13.38 6.83 16.10
CA ASP A 119 -12.18 6.07 15.76
C ASP A 119 -11.67 5.22 16.94
N LYS A 120 -11.89 5.68 18.17
CA LYS A 120 -11.52 4.98 19.41
C LYS A 120 -12.58 3.94 19.78
N THR A 121 -12.11 2.83 20.33
CA THR A 121 -12.96 1.85 20.99
C THR A 121 -13.22 2.26 22.45
N TYR A 122 -14.46 2.08 22.88
CA TYR A 122 -14.96 2.35 24.21
C TYR A 122 -15.50 1.06 24.82
N LEU A 123 -15.40 0.96 26.14
CA LEU A 123 -16.27 0.09 26.92
C LEU A 123 -17.39 0.97 27.47
N THR A 124 -18.64 0.59 27.23
CA THR A 124 -19.81 1.28 27.79
C THR A 124 -20.61 0.29 28.62
N ALA A 125 -20.93 0.66 29.85
CA ALA A 125 -21.68 -0.15 30.79
C ALA A 125 -22.96 0.55 31.22
N PHE A 126 -24.10 -0.06 30.93
CA PHE A 126 -25.39 0.30 31.50
C PHE A 126 -25.68 -0.61 32.69
N VAL A 127 -25.83 0.00 33.86
CA VAL A 127 -26.16 -0.67 35.12
C VAL A 127 -27.53 -0.19 35.55
N ASP A 128 -28.52 -1.06 35.41
CA ASP A 128 -29.91 -0.83 35.76
C ASP A 128 -30.22 -1.44 37.13
N GLY A 129 -30.94 -0.69 37.95
CA GLY A 129 -31.43 -1.15 39.25
C GLY A 129 -32.63 -0.35 39.73
N ASP A 130 -33.43 -0.96 40.60
CA ASP A 130 -34.66 -0.34 41.09
C ASP A 130 -34.40 0.55 42.31
N ILE A 131 -34.90 1.79 42.26
CA ILE A 131 -34.88 2.74 43.37
C ILE A 131 -36.31 3.18 43.62
N ASN A 132 -36.88 2.85 44.77
CA ASN A 132 -38.25 3.20 45.16
C ASN A 132 -39.33 2.77 44.14
N GLY A 133 -39.13 1.64 43.44
CA GLY A 133 -40.07 1.12 42.44
C GLY A 133 -39.90 1.68 41.02
N GLU A 134 -38.92 2.57 40.80
CA GLU A 134 -38.53 3.05 39.47
C GLU A 134 -37.17 2.46 39.08
N THR A 135 -37.08 1.84 37.90
CA THR A 135 -35.79 1.39 37.34
C THR A 135 -34.99 2.60 36.89
N LYS A 136 -33.80 2.77 37.47
CA LYS A 136 -32.84 3.83 37.09
C LYS A 136 -31.58 3.21 36.49
N ARG A 137 -30.91 3.98 35.62
CA ARG A 137 -29.68 3.57 34.94
C ARG A 137 -28.50 4.40 35.39
N ARG A 138 -27.38 3.74 35.68
CA ARG A 138 -26.05 4.35 35.78
C ARG A 138 -25.25 3.97 34.55
N VAL A 139 -24.66 4.97 33.89
CA VAL A 139 -23.81 4.79 32.71
C VAL A 139 -22.35 4.98 33.13
N LEU A 140 -21.50 4.01 32.79
CA LEU A 140 -20.05 4.14 32.85
C LEU A 140 -19.51 4.00 31.42
N GLU A 141 -18.59 4.87 31.03
CA GLU A 141 -18.01 4.90 29.70
C GLU A 141 -16.58 5.39 29.80
N ASP A 142 -15.63 4.69 29.19
CA ASP A 142 -14.26 5.15 29.02
C ASP A 142 -13.62 4.54 27.78
N ASP A 143 -12.61 5.21 27.22
CA ASP A 143 -11.85 4.67 26.10
C ASP A 143 -11.00 3.49 26.54
N ILE A 144 -10.94 2.47 25.70
CA ILE A 144 -10.18 1.26 25.96
C ILE A 144 -9.44 0.83 24.70
N LEU A 145 -8.14 0.61 24.83
CA LEU A 145 -7.31 0.12 23.73
C LEU A 145 -6.68 -1.21 24.17
N VAL A 146 -7.03 -2.29 23.48
CA VAL A 146 -6.62 -3.65 23.83
C VAL A 146 -6.15 -4.38 22.60
N THR A 147 -5.09 -5.18 22.79
CA THR A 147 -4.48 -6.06 21.81
C THR A 147 -4.06 -7.35 22.54
N PRO A 148 -3.76 -8.45 21.84
CA PRO A 148 -3.22 -9.64 22.48
C PRO A 148 -1.92 -9.37 23.24
N GLU A 149 -1.11 -8.41 22.78
CA GLU A 149 0.18 -8.08 23.40
C GLU A 149 0.03 -7.22 24.65
N GLY A 150 -0.98 -6.35 24.71
CA GLY A 150 -1.13 -5.41 25.81
C GLY A 150 -2.43 -4.63 25.80
N LYS A 151 -2.61 -3.83 26.86
CA LYS A 151 -3.80 -2.99 27.03
C LYS A 151 -3.48 -1.65 27.65
N ARG A 152 -4.33 -0.68 27.33
CA ARG A 152 -4.47 0.61 28.01
C ARG A 152 -5.95 0.79 28.35
N SER A 153 -6.25 0.74 29.65
CA SER A 153 -7.62 0.81 30.17
C SER A 153 -7.63 1.45 31.55
N SER A 154 -8.72 2.11 31.92
CA SER A 154 -8.98 2.55 33.31
C SER A 154 -9.56 1.44 34.22
N LEU A 155 -9.79 0.24 33.68
CA LEU A 155 -10.24 -0.93 34.45
C LEU A 155 -9.18 -1.36 35.49
N PRO A 156 -9.58 -1.87 36.66
CA PRO A 156 -10.96 -2.21 37.04
C PRO A 156 -11.79 -1.00 37.49
N TRP A 157 -13.04 -0.90 37.02
CA TRP A 157 -13.97 0.12 37.50
C TRP A 157 -14.62 -0.33 38.79
N LYS A 158 -14.40 0.42 39.87
CA LYS A 158 -15.08 0.23 41.15
C LYS A 158 -16.13 1.33 41.29
N SER A 159 -17.40 0.95 41.30
CA SER A 159 -18.52 1.89 41.39
C SER A 159 -19.62 1.34 42.28
N ASP A 160 -20.70 2.10 42.43
CA ASP A 160 -21.83 1.75 43.27
C ASP A 160 -23.15 2.04 42.55
N PHE A 161 -24.20 1.30 42.89
CA PHE A 161 -25.56 1.63 42.49
C PHE A 161 -26.44 1.64 43.74
N ASN A 162 -26.91 2.83 44.15
CA ASN A 162 -27.74 2.99 45.35
C ASN A 162 -27.12 2.37 46.62
N GLY A 163 -25.79 2.52 46.81
CA GLY A 163 -25.06 1.94 47.93
C GLY A 163 -24.65 0.47 47.77
N GLN A 164 -25.07 -0.22 46.70
CA GLN A 164 -24.58 -1.55 46.34
C GLN A 164 -23.30 -1.44 45.50
N PRO A 165 -22.13 -1.87 46.00
CA PRO A 165 -20.90 -1.83 45.22
C PRO A 165 -20.90 -2.88 44.10
N PHE A 166 -20.31 -2.52 42.97
CA PHE A 166 -20.01 -3.45 41.88
C PHE A 166 -18.63 -3.16 41.28
N THR A 167 -18.06 -4.15 40.60
CA THR A 167 -16.75 -4.03 39.95
C THR A 167 -16.79 -4.65 38.57
N ILE A 168 -16.24 -3.94 37.58
CA ILE A 168 -16.05 -4.43 36.21
C ILE A 168 -14.54 -4.51 35.96
N GLU A 169 -14.04 -5.69 35.62
CA GLU A 169 -12.61 -5.97 35.44
C GLU A 169 -12.35 -6.58 34.07
N TYR A 170 -11.20 -6.25 33.48
CA TYR A 170 -10.71 -6.91 32.28
C TYR A 170 -10.20 -8.31 32.62
N VAL A 171 -10.56 -9.31 31.83
CA VAL A 171 -10.05 -10.68 31.93
C VAL A 171 -9.12 -10.99 30.76
N ASP A 172 -9.64 -10.89 29.53
CA ASP A 172 -8.93 -11.33 28.33
C ASP A 172 -9.43 -10.62 27.05
N PHE A 173 -8.73 -10.82 25.94
CA PHE A 173 -9.06 -10.27 24.62
C PHE A 173 -8.84 -11.31 23.53
N ILE A 174 -9.85 -11.48 22.67
CA ILE A 174 -9.81 -12.40 21.54
C ILE A 174 -9.75 -11.56 20.27
N GLN A 175 -8.58 -11.51 19.65
CA GLN A 175 -8.42 -10.92 18.33
C GLN A 175 -9.06 -11.83 17.27
N GLY A 176 -9.93 -11.28 16.45
CA GLY A 176 -10.70 -12.00 15.44
C GLY A 176 -11.68 -12.99 16.07
N ALA A 177 -12.91 -12.57 16.28
CA ALA A 177 -13.94 -13.34 16.95
C ALA A 177 -15.27 -13.29 16.19
N LYS A 178 -16.07 -14.34 16.36
CA LYS A 178 -17.45 -14.42 15.86
C LYS A 178 -18.33 -15.11 16.88
N LYS A 179 -19.65 -14.89 16.82
CA LYS A 179 -20.60 -15.78 17.50
C LYS A 179 -20.56 -17.13 16.79
N GLY A 180 -20.23 -18.18 17.53
CA GLY A 180 -20.18 -19.55 17.04
C GLY A 180 -20.77 -20.50 18.06
N LEU A 181 -21.07 -21.71 17.64
CA LEU A 181 -21.59 -22.72 18.54
C LEU A 181 -20.45 -23.35 19.35
N VAL A 182 -20.54 -23.30 20.68
CA VAL A 182 -19.59 -23.93 21.60
C VAL A 182 -20.25 -25.13 22.25
N ALA A 183 -19.52 -26.23 22.40
CA ALA A 183 -20.03 -27.44 23.02
C ALA A 183 -20.41 -27.20 24.49
N ASP A 184 -21.67 -27.46 24.82
CA ASP A 184 -22.23 -27.31 26.17
C ASP A 184 -23.19 -28.48 26.42
N ALA A 185 -22.87 -29.29 27.43
CA ALA A 185 -23.66 -30.47 27.78
C ALA A 185 -25.10 -30.13 28.24
N LYS A 186 -25.36 -28.87 28.64
CA LYS A 186 -26.68 -28.35 29.01
C LYS A 186 -27.37 -27.54 27.91
N GLY A 187 -26.71 -27.34 26.77
CA GLY A 187 -27.21 -26.58 25.64
C GLY A 187 -28.23 -27.33 24.78
N ASN A 188 -28.77 -26.63 23.78
CA ASN A 188 -29.69 -27.19 22.80
C ASN A 188 -28.93 -28.06 21.79
N GLU A 189 -29.64 -28.95 21.11
CA GLU A 189 -29.07 -29.81 20.06
C GLU A 189 -29.13 -29.08 18.72
N PHE A 190 -27.99 -28.97 18.04
CA PHE A 190 -27.85 -28.34 16.75
C PHE A 190 -27.29 -29.30 15.72
N LEU A 191 -27.71 -29.13 14.47
CA LEU A 191 -27.15 -29.82 13.31
C LEU A 191 -26.43 -28.81 12.40
N LYS A 192 -25.15 -29.03 12.15
CA LYS A 192 -24.34 -28.16 11.28
C LYS A 192 -24.60 -28.46 9.80
N ILE A 193 -24.91 -27.45 9.02
CA ILE A 193 -25.06 -27.49 7.56
C ILE A 193 -24.02 -26.55 6.96
N VAL A 194 -23.21 -27.05 6.04
CA VAL A 194 -22.19 -26.26 5.34
C VAL A 194 -22.56 -26.21 3.87
N GLU A 195 -22.63 -25.01 3.31
CA GLU A 195 -22.93 -24.81 1.89
C GLU A 195 -21.87 -23.95 1.21
N ALA A 196 -21.92 -23.93 -0.12
CA ALA A 196 -21.16 -23.01 -0.94
C ALA A 196 -22.12 -22.11 -1.75
N GLY A 197 -22.55 -21.00 -1.16
CA GLY A 197 -23.29 -19.93 -1.81
C GLY A 197 -22.32 -18.84 -2.32
N ASP A 198 -22.55 -18.30 -3.51
CA ASP A 198 -21.74 -17.21 -4.12
C ASP A 198 -20.21 -17.46 -4.21
N GLY A 199 -19.77 -18.72 -4.12
CA GLY A 199 -18.36 -19.11 -4.13
C GLY A 199 -17.67 -19.05 -2.77
N GLN A 200 -18.37 -18.71 -1.69
CA GLN A 200 -17.86 -18.73 -0.32
C GLN A 200 -18.49 -19.86 0.52
N ARG A 201 -17.73 -20.36 1.48
CA ARG A 201 -18.17 -21.42 2.41
C ARG A 201 -18.98 -20.80 3.54
N HIS A 202 -20.26 -21.15 3.64
CA HIS A 202 -21.13 -20.71 4.73
C HIS A 202 -21.45 -21.85 5.68
N GLU A 203 -21.42 -21.58 6.98
CA GLU A 203 -21.80 -22.54 8.02
C GLU A 203 -23.09 -22.09 8.69
N HIS A 204 -24.08 -22.97 8.72
CA HIS A 204 -25.38 -22.80 9.38
C HIS A 204 -25.53 -23.85 10.47
N TYR A 205 -26.21 -23.49 11.57
CA TYR A 205 -26.54 -24.43 12.63
C TYR A 205 -28.06 -24.45 12.78
N LEU A 206 -28.67 -25.59 12.52
CA LEU A 206 -30.10 -25.81 12.60
C LEU A 206 -30.45 -26.29 14.01
N GLU A 207 -31.24 -25.51 14.75
CA GLU A 207 -31.66 -25.85 16.12
C GLU A 207 -32.79 -26.88 16.11
N LYS A 208 -32.72 -27.85 17.04
CA LYS A 208 -33.75 -28.89 17.19
C LYS A 208 -35.10 -28.27 17.56
N GLY A 209 -36.13 -28.54 16.74
CA GLY A 209 -37.48 -28.01 16.90
C GLY A 209 -37.73 -26.68 16.19
N GLU A 210 -36.74 -26.12 15.50
CA GLU A 210 -36.87 -24.90 14.72
C GLU A 210 -36.84 -25.14 13.20
N ILE A 211 -37.21 -24.10 12.45
CA ILE A 211 -37.16 -24.06 10.99
C ILE A 211 -36.21 -22.92 10.62
N SER A 212 -35.24 -23.19 9.76
CA SER A 212 -34.30 -22.18 9.25
C SER A 212 -34.40 -22.08 7.73
N SER A 213 -34.29 -20.87 7.20
CA SER A 213 -34.24 -20.62 5.76
C SER A 213 -32.80 -20.40 5.33
N ILE A 214 -32.28 -21.27 4.45
CA ILE A 214 -30.93 -21.21 3.89
C ILE A 214 -31.07 -21.05 2.37
N HIS A 215 -30.62 -19.92 1.81
CA HIS A 215 -30.79 -19.58 0.37
C HIS A 215 -32.22 -19.81 -0.19
N ASN A 216 -33.24 -19.36 0.54
CA ASN A 216 -34.66 -19.56 0.22
C ASN A 216 -35.14 -21.02 0.21
N VAL A 217 -34.35 -21.95 0.75
CA VAL A 217 -34.75 -23.34 1.01
C VAL A 217 -34.99 -23.50 2.51
N LEU A 218 -36.14 -24.03 2.88
CA LEU A 218 -36.49 -24.28 4.28
C LEU A 218 -35.87 -25.60 4.75
N PHE A 219 -35.18 -25.58 5.88
CA PHE A 219 -34.68 -26.74 6.60
C PHE A 219 -35.37 -26.82 7.96
N ALA A 220 -35.77 -28.01 8.38
CA ALA A 220 -36.40 -28.23 9.68
C ALA A 220 -35.80 -29.45 10.38
N LEU A 221 -35.47 -29.31 11.67
CA LEU A 221 -34.90 -30.39 12.47
C LEU A 221 -35.89 -30.85 13.54
N ASP A 222 -36.29 -32.12 13.49
CA ASP A 222 -37.28 -32.73 14.39
C ASP A 222 -38.62 -31.97 14.46
N LYS A 223 -38.96 -31.25 13.39
CA LYS A 223 -40.22 -30.52 13.23
C LYS A 223 -40.75 -30.66 11.81
N ASN A 224 -41.74 -31.54 11.64
CA ASN A 224 -42.34 -31.80 10.34
C ASN A 224 -42.95 -30.51 9.77
N THR A 225 -42.40 -30.03 8.65
CA THR A 225 -42.75 -28.78 7.98
C THR A 225 -42.96 -29.05 6.50
N GLU A 226 -44.17 -28.75 6.01
CA GLU A 226 -44.52 -28.93 4.59
C GLU A 226 -43.67 -28.01 3.70
N GLY A 227 -43.11 -28.56 2.63
CA GLY A 227 -42.25 -27.82 1.69
C GLY A 227 -40.80 -27.61 2.15
N ALA A 228 -40.41 -28.10 3.33
CA ALA A 228 -39.04 -28.02 3.84
C ALA A 228 -38.25 -29.33 3.66
N ILE A 229 -36.93 -29.24 3.69
CA ILE A 229 -36.04 -30.39 3.90
C ILE A 229 -36.11 -30.73 5.39
N ASN A 230 -36.87 -31.78 5.72
CA ASN A 230 -37.09 -32.25 7.08
C ASN A 230 -35.99 -33.26 7.44
N ILE A 231 -35.32 -33.02 8.56
CA ILE A 231 -34.33 -33.91 9.13
C ILE A 231 -34.86 -34.40 10.47
N PHE A 232 -34.95 -35.71 10.64
CA PHE A 232 -35.43 -36.34 11.87
C PHE A 232 -34.32 -37.14 12.55
N THR A 233 -34.33 -37.14 13.88
CA THR A 233 -33.44 -37.90 14.73
C THR A 233 -34.19 -39.06 15.37
N SER A 234 -33.84 -40.30 15.05
CA SER A 234 -34.43 -41.50 15.67
C SER A 234 -33.33 -42.50 16.02
N ASP A 235 -33.24 -42.93 17.28
CA ASP A 235 -32.27 -43.92 17.78
C ASP A 235 -30.81 -43.68 17.32
N SER A 236 -30.36 -42.43 17.39
CA SER A 236 -29.02 -41.98 16.95
C SER A 236 -28.76 -42.06 15.44
N MET A 237 -29.77 -42.35 14.62
CA MET A 237 -29.73 -42.23 13.16
C MET A 237 -30.48 -40.97 12.71
N LEU A 238 -29.90 -40.27 11.74
CA LEU A 238 -30.53 -39.14 11.07
C LEU A 238 -31.23 -39.63 9.80
N THR A 239 -32.46 -39.18 9.57
CA THR A 239 -33.21 -39.43 8.33
C THR A 239 -33.59 -38.11 7.69
N ILE A 240 -33.65 -38.08 6.36
CA ILE A 240 -34.06 -36.94 5.54
C ILE A 240 -35.38 -37.25 4.85
N ASP A 241 -36.29 -36.27 4.84
CA ASP A 241 -37.53 -36.25 4.08
C ASP A 241 -37.65 -34.89 3.38
N THR A 242 -37.75 -34.88 2.06
CA THR A 242 -37.58 -33.67 1.25
C THR A 242 -38.53 -33.66 0.05
N PRO A 243 -39.14 -32.51 -0.29
CA PRO A 243 -39.94 -32.35 -1.49
C PRO A 243 -39.09 -32.20 -2.77
N PHE A 244 -37.76 -32.27 -2.66
CA PHE A 244 -36.82 -32.08 -3.77
C PHE A 244 -36.11 -33.39 -4.12
N GLU A 245 -36.05 -33.72 -5.41
CA GLU A 245 -35.17 -34.78 -5.91
C GLU A 245 -33.72 -34.30 -5.95
N GLY A 246 -32.78 -35.24 -5.78
CA GLY A 246 -31.37 -34.92 -5.88
C GLY A 246 -30.46 -36.12 -5.77
N SER A 247 -29.19 -35.86 -5.41
CA SER A 247 -28.18 -36.89 -5.21
C SER A 247 -27.25 -36.53 -4.06
N PHE A 248 -26.51 -37.51 -3.56
CA PHE A 248 -25.43 -37.29 -2.62
C PHE A 248 -24.16 -38.05 -3.02
N LEU A 249 -23.01 -37.50 -2.65
CA LEU A 249 -21.69 -38.13 -2.83
C LEU A 249 -20.85 -37.97 -1.56
N ARG A 250 -20.41 -39.08 -0.98
CA ARG A 250 -19.42 -39.11 0.10
C ARG A 250 -18.03 -39.30 -0.49
N MET A 251 -17.21 -38.25 -0.43
CA MET A 251 -15.89 -38.22 -1.08
C MET A 251 -14.91 -39.26 -0.52
N ALA A 252 -15.02 -39.58 0.77
CA ALA A 252 -14.07 -40.46 1.48
C ALA A 252 -14.00 -41.88 0.89
N ASP A 253 -15.12 -42.42 0.43
CA ASP A 253 -15.24 -43.78 -0.11
C ASP A 253 -15.94 -43.83 -1.48
N GLN A 254 -16.18 -42.66 -2.08
CA GLN A 254 -16.92 -42.50 -3.34
C GLN A 254 -18.34 -43.09 -3.30
N PHE A 255 -18.92 -43.25 -2.10
CA PHE A 255 -20.28 -43.73 -1.95
C PHE A 255 -21.27 -42.66 -2.42
N SER A 256 -22.12 -43.00 -3.38
CA SER A 256 -23.12 -42.08 -3.94
C SER A 256 -24.49 -42.74 -4.05
N GLY A 257 -25.53 -41.91 -4.08
CA GLY A 257 -26.90 -42.35 -4.21
C GLY A 257 -27.84 -41.23 -4.63
N ALA A 258 -29.06 -41.60 -5.04
CA ALA A 258 -30.14 -40.66 -5.30
C ALA A 258 -30.87 -40.30 -4.00
N VAL A 259 -31.45 -39.10 -3.97
CA VAL A 259 -32.40 -38.67 -2.94
C VAL A 259 -33.76 -38.56 -3.59
N TYR A 260 -34.69 -39.42 -3.18
CA TYR A 260 -36.05 -39.46 -3.70
C TYR A 260 -36.94 -38.42 -3.02
N LYS A 261 -37.83 -37.80 -3.80
CA LYS A 261 -38.82 -36.85 -3.30
C LYS A 261 -39.90 -37.53 -2.45
N ASP A 262 -40.40 -36.82 -1.44
CA ASP A 262 -41.52 -37.19 -0.56
C ASP A 262 -41.36 -38.58 0.08
N SER A 263 -40.12 -38.93 0.44
CA SER A 263 -39.76 -40.23 0.98
C SER A 263 -38.71 -40.11 2.08
N VAL A 264 -38.98 -40.73 3.22
CA VAL A 264 -38.06 -40.81 4.36
C VAL A 264 -36.89 -41.75 4.03
N GLN A 265 -35.68 -41.23 4.05
CA GLN A 265 -34.46 -41.94 3.67
C GLN A 265 -33.34 -41.72 4.70
N PRO A 266 -32.38 -42.65 4.88
CA PRO A 266 -31.24 -42.44 5.76
C PRO A 266 -30.35 -41.27 5.31
N LEU A 267 -30.08 -40.33 6.21
CA LEU A 267 -29.17 -39.20 5.97
C LEU A 267 -27.72 -39.66 6.11
N GLN A 268 -26.91 -39.38 5.10
CA GLN A 268 -25.50 -39.71 5.03
C GLN A 268 -24.65 -38.50 5.42
N LEU A 269 -24.08 -38.52 6.62
CA LEU A 269 -23.12 -37.51 7.07
C LEU A 269 -21.88 -37.45 6.15
N ARG A 270 -21.22 -36.29 6.11
CA ARG A 270 -20.01 -36.01 5.31
C ARG A 270 -20.20 -36.24 3.81
N SER A 271 -21.44 -36.16 3.35
CA SER A 271 -21.80 -36.31 1.94
C SER A 271 -22.21 -34.96 1.37
N LEU A 272 -21.76 -34.66 0.16
CA LEU A 272 -22.18 -33.52 -0.62
C LEU A 272 -23.54 -33.83 -1.24
N TYR A 273 -24.57 -33.16 -0.75
CA TYR A 273 -25.93 -33.21 -1.28
C TYR A 273 -26.08 -32.16 -2.38
N ASN A 274 -26.67 -32.56 -3.50
CA ASN A 274 -27.05 -31.68 -4.60
C ASN A 274 -28.55 -31.84 -4.85
N MET A 275 -29.33 -30.89 -4.31
CA MET A 275 -30.81 -30.85 -4.39
C MET A 275 -31.30 -29.42 -4.13
N ALA A 276 -32.55 -29.12 -4.48
CA ALA A 276 -33.16 -27.79 -4.27
C ALA A 276 -32.38 -26.60 -4.91
N GLY A 277 -31.57 -26.87 -5.94
CA GLY A 277 -30.74 -25.85 -6.60
C GLY A 277 -29.48 -25.45 -5.82
N MET A 278 -29.13 -26.16 -4.74
CA MET A 278 -28.00 -25.85 -3.87
C MET A 278 -27.13 -27.09 -3.60
N GLN A 279 -25.88 -26.83 -3.18
CA GLN A 279 -24.95 -27.86 -2.74
C GLN A 279 -24.62 -27.66 -1.26
N PHE A 280 -24.88 -28.69 -0.44
CA PHE A 280 -24.62 -28.62 1.00
C PHE A 280 -24.07 -29.93 1.57
N VAL A 281 -23.43 -29.84 2.72
CA VAL A 281 -22.81 -30.94 3.45
C VAL A 281 -23.23 -30.86 4.91
N ILE A 282 -23.53 -32.01 5.51
CA ILE A 282 -23.72 -32.14 6.96
C ILE A 282 -22.50 -32.90 7.50
N PRO A 283 -21.44 -32.20 7.97
CA PRO A 283 -20.13 -32.81 8.20
C PRO A 283 -20.06 -33.66 9.48
N GLU A 284 -20.92 -33.36 10.44
CA GLU A 284 -20.84 -33.88 11.80
C GLU A 284 -22.25 -34.26 12.31
N PRO A 285 -22.36 -35.21 13.24
CA PRO A 285 -23.62 -35.52 13.91
C PRO A 285 -24.09 -34.33 14.77
N MET A 286 -25.30 -34.44 15.34
CA MET A 286 -25.81 -33.39 16.22
C MET A 286 -24.85 -33.10 17.37
N ILE A 287 -24.65 -31.82 17.64
CA ILE A 287 -23.82 -31.31 18.71
C ILE A 287 -24.69 -30.57 19.72
N LYS A 288 -24.46 -30.83 21.01
CA LYS A 288 -25.05 -30.04 22.09
C LYS A 288 -24.20 -28.82 22.33
N GLY A 289 -24.79 -27.65 22.23
CA GLY A 289 -24.05 -26.41 22.36
C GLY A 289 -24.90 -25.21 22.71
N THR A 290 -24.22 -24.11 22.96
CA THR A 290 -24.80 -22.77 23.09
C THR A 290 -23.99 -21.81 22.24
N TYR A 291 -24.65 -20.79 21.68
CA TYR A 291 -23.93 -19.75 20.92
C TYR A 291 -23.13 -18.90 21.89
N ASP A 292 -21.82 -18.84 21.66
CA ASP A 292 -20.89 -18.02 22.43
C ASP A 292 -19.82 -17.44 21.49
N VAL A 293 -19.01 -16.53 21.98
CA VAL A 293 -17.96 -15.89 21.20
C VAL A 293 -16.74 -16.82 21.10
N VAL A 294 -16.34 -17.11 19.87
CA VAL A 294 -15.21 -18.00 19.52
C VAL A 294 -14.20 -17.27 18.64
N LYS A 295 -12.93 -17.67 18.75
CA LYS A 295 -11.84 -17.15 17.91
C LYS A 295 -12.00 -17.65 16.47
N VAL A 296 -11.86 -16.75 15.51
CA VAL A 296 -11.81 -17.02 14.08
C VAL A 296 -10.39 -17.53 13.72
N PRO A 297 -10.24 -18.53 12.84
CA PRO A 297 -8.92 -18.93 12.34
C PRO A 297 -8.17 -17.74 11.76
N GLU A 298 -6.85 -17.64 11.97
CA GLU A 298 -6.07 -16.46 11.56
C GLU A 298 -6.15 -16.17 10.05
N GLU A 299 -6.33 -17.20 9.24
CA GLU A 299 -6.49 -17.10 7.78
C GLU A 299 -7.83 -16.49 7.34
N GLU A 300 -8.85 -16.53 8.22
CA GLU A 300 -10.20 -15.99 7.96
C GLU A 300 -10.39 -14.57 8.53
N ILE A 301 -9.40 -14.02 9.26
CA ILE A 301 -9.48 -12.68 9.84
C ILE A 301 -9.36 -11.63 8.73
N THR A 302 -10.40 -10.83 8.57
CA THR A 302 -10.48 -9.67 7.67
C THR A 302 -10.62 -8.37 8.45
N GLU A 303 -10.46 -7.21 7.80
CA GLU A 303 -10.70 -5.89 8.42
C GLU A 303 -12.14 -5.72 8.95
N GLN A 304 -13.09 -6.52 8.47
CA GLN A 304 -14.48 -6.51 8.92
C GLN A 304 -14.73 -7.48 10.09
N THR A 305 -13.73 -8.28 10.46
CA THR A 305 -13.86 -9.25 11.55
C THR A 305 -13.85 -8.51 12.87
N GLN A 306 -14.86 -8.75 13.70
CA GLN A 306 -14.96 -8.16 15.03
C GLN A 306 -13.98 -8.84 15.99
N ASP A 307 -13.65 -8.19 17.09
CA ASP A 307 -12.88 -8.75 18.20
C ASP A 307 -13.81 -9.07 19.38
N ALA A 308 -13.28 -9.71 20.41
CA ALA A 308 -14.02 -9.92 21.65
C ALA A 308 -13.26 -9.45 22.88
N LEU A 309 -13.93 -8.65 23.71
CA LEU A 309 -13.45 -8.26 25.02
C LEU A 309 -14.07 -9.15 26.09
N VAL A 310 -13.25 -9.83 26.89
CA VAL A 310 -13.71 -10.66 28.01
C VAL A 310 -13.58 -9.85 29.30
N ILE A 311 -14.71 -9.67 29.98
CA ILE A 311 -14.80 -8.88 31.20
C ILE A 311 -15.49 -9.65 32.31
N LYS A 312 -15.14 -9.32 33.54
CA LYS A 312 -15.71 -9.89 34.74
C LYS A 312 -16.50 -8.84 35.51
N VAL A 313 -17.77 -9.13 35.75
CA VAL A 313 -18.65 -8.28 36.55
C VAL A 313 -18.89 -8.95 37.89
N SER A 314 -18.66 -8.20 38.98
CA SER A 314 -18.83 -8.68 40.35
C SER A 314 -19.74 -7.76 41.16
N SER A 315 -20.75 -8.30 41.84
CA SER A 315 -21.59 -7.57 42.80
C SER A 315 -22.21 -8.51 43.84
N ASN A 316 -22.34 -8.09 45.10
CA ASN A 316 -22.90 -8.88 46.21
C ASN A 316 -22.36 -10.33 46.31
N GLY A 317 -21.06 -10.53 46.05
CA GLY A 317 -20.40 -11.84 46.10
C GLY A 317 -20.68 -12.76 44.90
N GLN A 318 -21.51 -12.34 43.94
CA GLN A 318 -21.70 -13.02 42.66
C GLN A 318 -20.73 -12.46 41.62
N GLN A 319 -20.24 -13.32 40.73
CA GLN A 319 -19.32 -12.96 39.64
C GLN A 319 -19.75 -13.65 38.36
N ILE A 320 -19.79 -12.92 37.25
CA ILE A 320 -20.06 -13.45 35.90
C ILE A 320 -18.98 -12.92 34.95
N GLU A 321 -18.46 -13.80 34.11
CA GLU A 321 -17.61 -13.44 32.97
C GLU A 321 -18.48 -13.30 31.73
N GLN A 322 -18.34 -12.17 31.04
CA GLN A 322 -19.09 -11.83 29.85
C GLN A 322 -18.10 -11.59 28.70
N LYS A 323 -18.33 -12.25 27.57
CA LYS A 323 -17.63 -11.98 26.32
C LYS A 323 -18.43 -10.96 25.51
N LEU A 324 -17.80 -9.85 25.16
CA LEU A 324 -18.39 -8.76 24.37
C LEU A 324 -17.79 -8.80 22.98
N LEU A 325 -18.57 -9.29 22.00
CA LEU A 325 -18.20 -9.19 20.60
C LEU A 325 -18.40 -7.75 20.13
N GLY A 326 -17.37 -7.17 19.49
CA GLY A 326 -17.44 -5.82 18.95
C GLY A 326 -16.06 -5.31 18.50
N GLY A 327 -15.89 -4.00 18.43
CA GLY A 327 -14.67 -3.40 17.89
C GLY A 327 -14.93 -2.04 17.25
N GLN A 328 -13.95 -1.53 16.53
CA GLN A 328 -14.09 -0.26 15.82
C GLN A 328 -15.22 -0.35 14.78
N GLY A 329 -16.07 0.68 14.72
CA GLY A 329 -17.25 0.75 13.85
C GLY A 329 -18.50 0.04 14.39
N VAL A 330 -18.42 -0.65 15.53
CA VAL A 330 -19.54 -1.40 16.12
C VAL A 330 -20.00 -0.73 17.41
N SER A 331 -21.31 -0.65 17.65
CA SER A 331 -21.88 -0.05 18.87
C SER A 331 -22.96 -0.92 19.53
N SER A 332 -22.97 -2.22 19.25
CA SER A 332 -23.97 -3.15 19.79
C SER A 332 -23.72 -3.49 21.27
N PHE A 333 -24.78 -3.50 22.06
CA PHE A 333 -24.75 -3.94 23.45
C PHE A 333 -24.96 -5.45 23.57
N SER A 334 -24.41 -6.03 24.63
CA SER A 334 -24.70 -7.39 25.05
C SER A 334 -26.16 -7.54 25.48
N ASP A 335 -26.63 -8.79 25.42
CA ASP A 335 -27.86 -9.17 26.11
C ASP A 335 -27.78 -8.79 27.59
N LYS A 336 -28.94 -8.46 28.18
CA LYS A 336 -29.04 -8.06 29.58
C LYS A 336 -28.78 -9.27 30.48
N PHE A 337 -27.91 -9.10 31.47
CA PHE A 337 -27.61 -10.15 32.44
C PHE A 337 -27.62 -9.61 33.87
N LYS A 338 -27.96 -10.46 34.85
CA LYS A 338 -28.10 -10.04 36.25
C LYS A 338 -26.93 -10.51 37.11
N VAL A 339 -26.38 -9.60 37.91
CA VAL A 339 -25.33 -9.90 38.90
C VAL A 339 -25.66 -9.21 40.21
N GLY A 340 -25.82 -9.99 41.28
CA GLY A 340 -26.07 -9.45 42.62
C GLY A 340 -27.40 -8.67 42.77
N GLY A 341 -28.35 -8.86 41.85
CA GLY A 341 -29.62 -8.13 41.81
C GLY A 341 -29.66 -6.89 40.90
N LEU A 342 -28.51 -6.48 40.35
CA LEU A 342 -28.41 -5.43 39.33
C LEU A 342 -28.43 -6.04 37.93
N GLU A 343 -28.97 -5.31 36.96
CA GLU A 343 -29.01 -5.71 35.55
C GLU A 343 -27.98 -4.94 34.74
N PHE A 344 -27.11 -5.65 34.03
CA PHE A 344 -26.01 -5.10 33.25
C PHE A 344 -26.25 -5.31 31.76
N SER A 345 -25.89 -4.30 30.96
CA SER A 345 -25.79 -4.39 29.51
C SER A 345 -24.55 -3.63 29.07
N LEU A 346 -23.63 -4.31 28.38
CA LEU A 346 -22.28 -3.83 28.16
C LEU A 346 -21.96 -3.83 26.66
N ALA A 347 -21.27 -2.82 26.17
CA ALA A 347 -20.85 -2.70 24.77
C ALA A 347 -19.34 -2.49 24.70
N TYR A 348 -18.68 -3.17 23.75
CA TYR A 348 -17.30 -2.92 23.39
C TYR A 348 -17.26 -2.49 21.92
N GLY A 349 -16.86 -1.25 21.66
CA GLY A 349 -16.73 -0.75 20.29
C GLY A 349 -16.76 0.77 20.18
N SER A 350 -17.05 1.29 18.99
CA SER A 350 -17.05 2.74 18.74
C SER A 350 -18.18 3.45 19.48
N LYS A 351 -17.84 4.58 20.11
CA LYS A 351 -18.82 5.52 20.64
C LYS A 351 -19.59 6.19 19.51
N VAL A 352 -20.91 6.31 19.70
CA VAL A 352 -21.81 6.96 18.76
C VAL A 352 -21.90 8.45 19.07
N TYR A 353 -21.59 9.30 18.09
CA TYR A 353 -21.74 10.76 18.17
C TYR A 353 -22.87 11.23 17.25
N GLU A 354 -23.78 12.02 17.80
CA GLU A 354 -24.87 12.64 17.05
C GLU A 354 -24.49 14.06 16.61
N LEU A 355 -24.71 14.35 15.33
CA LEU A 355 -24.52 15.67 14.73
C LEU A 355 -25.78 16.53 14.93
N PRO A 356 -25.62 17.87 15.05
CA PRO A 356 -26.74 18.80 15.15
C PRO A 356 -27.40 19.11 13.78
N PHE A 357 -27.09 18.34 12.74
CA PHE A 357 -27.62 18.42 11.36
C PHE A 357 -27.47 17.04 10.71
N SER A 358 -28.11 16.83 9.57
CA SER A 358 -28.02 15.58 8.80
C SER A 358 -27.24 15.79 7.50
N VAL A 359 -26.56 14.76 7.02
CA VAL A 359 -25.83 14.75 5.75
C VAL A 359 -26.42 13.64 4.89
N LYS A 360 -26.99 14.03 3.75
CA LYS A 360 -27.54 13.11 2.77
C LYS A 360 -26.55 12.86 1.65
N LEU A 361 -26.28 11.60 1.32
CA LEU A 361 -25.54 11.24 0.11
C LEU A 361 -26.51 11.18 -1.06
N ASN A 362 -26.35 12.08 -2.03
CA ASN A 362 -27.16 12.08 -3.24
C ASN A 362 -26.62 11.08 -4.27
N ASP A 363 -25.30 11.03 -4.44
CA ASP A 363 -24.62 10.27 -5.47
C ASP A 363 -23.15 10.08 -5.10
N PHE A 364 -22.62 8.87 -5.19
CA PHE A 364 -21.20 8.58 -5.05
C PHE A 364 -20.59 8.28 -6.43
N ILE A 365 -19.55 9.02 -6.78
CA ILE A 365 -18.90 8.92 -8.08
C ILE A 365 -17.46 8.47 -7.86
N ALA A 366 -17.10 7.33 -8.41
CA ALA A 366 -15.73 6.83 -8.45
C ALA A 366 -15.26 6.69 -9.89
N GLU A 367 -14.40 7.60 -10.34
CA GLU A 367 -13.85 7.56 -11.69
C GLU A 367 -12.70 6.56 -11.75
N LYS A 368 -12.72 5.66 -12.74
CA LYS A 368 -11.69 4.65 -12.94
C LYS A 368 -10.72 5.09 -14.02
N TYR A 369 -9.47 4.61 -13.94
CA TYR A 369 -8.56 4.72 -15.06
C TYR A 369 -9.04 3.83 -16.22
N PRO A 370 -8.82 4.26 -17.48
CA PRO A 370 -9.26 3.50 -18.65
C PRO A 370 -8.83 2.04 -18.61
N GLY A 371 -9.75 1.11 -18.88
CA GLY A 371 -9.50 -0.33 -18.94
C GLY A 371 -9.23 -1.03 -17.61
N THR A 372 -9.35 -0.32 -16.48
CA THR A 372 -9.14 -0.89 -15.14
C THR A 372 -10.47 -1.17 -14.42
N GLU A 373 -10.48 -2.17 -13.54
CA GLU A 373 -11.66 -2.51 -12.72
C GLU A 373 -11.56 -1.95 -11.30
N ASN A 374 -10.34 -1.91 -10.75
CA ASN A 374 -10.06 -1.52 -9.35
C ASN A 374 -9.04 -0.37 -9.21
N SER A 375 -8.72 0.34 -10.31
CA SER A 375 -7.80 1.49 -10.26
C SER A 375 -8.58 2.79 -10.44
N TYR A 376 -8.74 3.54 -9.36
CA TYR A 376 -9.51 4.77 -9.35
C TYR A 376 -8.61 5.99 -9.61
N ALA A 377 -9.10 6.91 -10.43
CA ALA A 377 -8.51 8.22 -10.68
C ALA A 377 -8.99 9.24 -9.63
N SER A 378 -10.28 9.22 -9.31
CA SER A 378 -10.89 10.13 -8.34
C SER A 378 -12.09 9.47 -7.67
N PHE A 379 -12.48 9.96 -6.50
CA PHE A 379 -13.74 9.59 -5.87
C PHE A 379 -14.35 10.80 -5.15
N MET A 380 -15.65 10.97 -5.32
CA MET A 380 -16.40 12.15 -4.93
C MET A 380 -17.78 11.76 -4.38
N SER A 381 -18.15 12.36 -3.26
CA SER A 381 -19.50 12.29 -2.69
C SER A 381 -20.24 13.58 -2.94
N LYS A 382 -21.32 13.52 -3.72
CA LYS A 382 -22.27 14.64 -3.83
C LYS A 382 -23.24 14.55 -2.67
N ILE A 383 -23.24 15.54 -1.80
CA ILE A 383 -24.06 15.54 -0.59
C ILE A 383 -24.99 16.74 -0.53
N THR A 384 -26.08 16.59 0.21
CA THR A 384 -26.88 17.72 0.71
C THR A 384 -26.73 17.77 2.23
N VAL A 385 -26.32 18.93 2.74
CA VAL A 385 -26.31 19.19 4.18
C VAL A 385 -27.71 19.66 4.57
N GLU A 386 -28.44 18.84 5.32
CA GLU A 386 -29.78 19.11 5.82
C GLU A 386 -29.69 19.78 7.20
N ASP A 387 -29.63 21.11 7.19
CA ASP A 387 -29.65 21.97 8.37
C ASP A 387 -30.79 23.00 8.25
N GLU A 388 -30.82 24.05 9.08
CA GLU A 388 -31.81 25.14 8.99
C GLU A 388 -31.94 25.74 7.58
N ARG A 389 -30.84 25.76 6.82
CA ARG A 389 -30.80 26.13 5.41
C ARG A 389 -30.05 25.06 4.63
N PRO A 390 -30.77 24.14 3.95
CA PRO A 390 -30.12 23.09 3.17
C PRO A 390 -29.28 23.64 2.03
N PHE A 391 -28.14 23.02 1.78
CA PHE A 391 -27.28 23.34 0.64
C PHE A 391 -26.57 22.08 0.14
N ASP A 392 -26.27 22.06 -1.16
CA ASP A 392 -25.51 20.99 -1.79
C ASP A 392 -24.01 21.28 -1.70
N TYR A 393 -23.22 20.22 -1.54
CA TYR A 393 -21.77 20.30 -1.46
C TYR A 393 -21.14 19.01 -1.99
N ASP A 394 -19.98 19.13 -2.62
CA ASP A 394 -19.24 17.98 -3.14
C ASP A 394 -18.02 17.74 -2.24
N ILE A 395 -17.91 16.56 -1.63
CA ILE A 395 -16.75 16.16 -0.85
C ILE A 395 -15.89 15.21 -1.68
N TYR A 396 -14.64 15.57 -1.89
CA TYR A 396 -13.66 14.74 -2.61
C TYR A 396 -12.24 15.00 -2.09
N MET A 397 -11.24 14.34 -2.67
CA MET A 397 -9.84 14.50 -2.26
C MET A 397 -9.42 15.98 -2.25
N ASN A 398 -8.95 16.46 -1.09
CA ASN A 398 -8.55 17.85 -0.85
C ASN A 398 -9.66 18.92 -0.92
N HIS A 399 -10.94 18.51 -1.01
CA HIS A 399 -12.10 19.41 -0.92
C HIS A 399 -13.02 18.95 0.22
N VAL A 400 -12.88 19.64 1.34
CA VAL A 400 -13.38 19.22 2.66
C VAL A 400 -14.55 20.11 3.04
N LEU A 401 -15.64 19.50 3.50
CA LEU A 401 -16.76 20.26 4.06
C LEU A 401 -16.40 20.69 5.49
N ASP A 402 -16.45 22.00 5.75
CA ASP A 402 -16.30 22.59 7.08
C ASP A 402 -17.65 23.20 7.53
N HIS A 403 -18.32 22.57 8.50
CA HIS A 403 -19.64 23.02 8.99
C HIS A 403 -19.80 22.87 10.51
N LYS A 404 -20.28 23.93 11.19
CA LYS A 404 -20.66 23.94 12.62
C LYS A 404 -19.62 23.42 13.65
N GLY A 405 -18.34 23.28 13.32
CA GLY A 405 -17.39 22.60 14.22
C GLY A 405 -16.67 21.43 13.56
N TYR A 406 -17.33 20.81 12.59
CA TYR A 406 -17.01 19.51 12.04
C TYR A 406 -16.38 19.66 10.66
N ARG A 407 -15.34 18.88 10.41
CA ARG A 407 -14.69 18.75 9.12
C ARG A 407 -14.99 17.36 8.58
N PHE A 408 -15.48 17.26 7.35
CA PHE A 408 -15.81 16.00 6.69
C PHE A 408 -14.85 15.76 5.53
N PHE A 409 -14.11 14.66 5.62
CA PHE A 409 -13.18 14.22 4.60
C PHE A 409 -13.73 12.98 3.93
N GLN A 410 -13.60 12.91 2.62
CA GLN A 410 -13.79 11.66 1.92
C GLN A 410 -12.67 10.69 2.38
N SER A 411 -13.01 9.58 3.04
CA SER A 411 -12.02 8.64 3.58
C SER A 411 -11.95 7.35 2.77
N SER A 412 -13.10 6.74 2.53
CA SER A 412 -13.24 5.50 1.74
C SER A 412 -14.68 5.38 1.25
N PHE A 413 -15.02 4.25 0.64
CA PHE A 413 -16.35 3.99 0.09
C PHE A 413 -16.67 2.50 0.23
N HIS A 414 -17.96 2.16 0.06
CA HIS A 414 -18.38 0.78 0.13
C HIS A 414 -17.89 0.01 -1.11
N PRO A 415 -17.46 -1.28 -0.99
CA PRO A 415 -16.95 -2.06 -2.12
C PRO A 415 -17.91 -2.23 -3.30
N ASP A 416 -19.21 -2.02 -3.08
CA ASP A 416 -20.25 -2.05 -4.11
C ASP A 416 -20.45 -0.71 -4.83
N GLU A 417 -19.60 0.29 -4.53
CA GLU A 417 -19.62 1.66 -5.07
C GLU A 417 -20.94 2.41 -4.82
N LYS A 418 -21.78 1.95 -3.87
CA LYS A 418 -23.10 2.53 -3.56
C LYS A 418 -23.15 3.23 -2.21
N GLY A 419 -22.03 3.79 -1.78
CA GLY A 419 -21.98 4.48 -0.51
C GLY A 419 -20.60 5.04 -0.22
N THR A 420 -20.59 6.06 0.60
CA THR A 420 -19.38 6.76 1.03
C THR A 420 -19.09 6.50 2.49
N ILE A 421 -17.83 6.60 2.87
CA ILE A 421 -17.40 6.62 4.26
C ILE A 421 -16.64 7.93 4.47
N LEU A 422 -17.27 8.87 5.18
CA LEU A 422 -16.67 10.15 5.51
C LEU A 422 -15.93 10.05 6.84
N SER A 423 -14.71 10.56 6.90
CA SER A 423 -14.04 10.83 8.18
C SER A 423 -14.54 12.17 8.71
N VAL A 424 -15.03 12.17 9.95
CA VAL A 424 -15.57 13.35 10.63
C VAL A 424 -14.63 13.72 11.76
N ASN A 425 -14.14 14.96 11.76
CA ASN A 425 -13.22 15.45 12.78
C ASN A 425 -13.77 16.73 13.42
N HIS A 426 -13.76 16.78 14.76
CA HIS A 426 -14.09 17.96 15.56
C HIS A 426 -12.86 18.49 16.34
N ASP A 427 -11.85 18.97 15.60
CA ASP A 427 -10.57 19.51 16.12
C ASP A 427 -10.25 20.92 15.57
N GLN A 428 -11.20 21.84 15.66
CA GLN A 428 -10.97 23.20 15.13
C GLN A 428 -9.77 23.88 15.81
N TRP A 429 -9.67 23.78 17.13
CA TRP A 429 -8.63 24.46 17.89
C TRP A 429 -7.25 23.83 17.71
N GLY A 430 -7.12 22.50 17.79
CA GLY A 430 -5.85 21.82 17.58
C GLY A 430 -5.32 22.04 16.17
N THR A 431 -6.19 21.95 15.17
CA THR A 431 -5.86 22.26 13.77
C THR A 431 -5.33 23.68 13.61
N TRP A 432 -6.06 24.71 14.08
CA TRP A 432 -5.62 26.10 13.91
C TRP A 432 -4.33 26.41 14.68
N ILE A 433 -4.18 25.89 15.90
CA ILE A 433 -2.97 26.09 16.71
C ILE A 433 -1.75 25.46 16.02
N THR A 434 -1.87 24.22 15.54
CA THR A 434 -0.78 23.54 14.83
C THR A 434 -0.45 24.20 13.50
N TYR A 435 -1.46 24.66 12.74
CA TYR A 435 -1.25 25.33 11.45
C TYR A 435 -0.51 26.65 11.59
N VAL A 436 -0.88 27.46 12.61
CA VAL A 436 -0.11 28.66 12.96
C VAL A 436 1.32 28.27 13.37
N GLY A 437 1.47 27.20 14.14
CA GLY A 437 2.78 26.62 14.48
C GLY A 437 3.62 26.30 13.24
N TYR A 438 3.09 25.55 12.28
CA TYR A 438 3.79 25.18 11.05
C TYR A 438 4.11 26.38 10.16
N PHE A 439 3.18 27.33 10.03
CA PHE A 439 3.44 28.58 9.32
C PHE A 439 4.59 29.37 9.95
N LEU A 440 4.58 29.52 11.27
CA LEU A 440 5.68 30.16 12.00
C LEU A 440 6.99 29.38 11.89
N LEU A 441 6.95 28.05 11.90
CA LEU A 441 8.14 27.21 11.69
C LEU A 441 8.78 27.54 10.34
N TYR A 442 7.97 27.54 9.27
CA TYR A 442 8.42 27.89 7.92
C TYR A 442 8.97 29.32 7.85
N LEU A 443 8.24 30.29 8.40
CA LEU A 443 8.67 31.69 8.47
C LEU A 443 9.98 31.86 9.25
N GLY A 444 10.15 31.13 10.35
CA GLY A 444 11.36 31.12 11.17
C GLY A 444 12.55 30.54 10.41
N LEU A 445 12.36 29.43 9.68
CA LEU A 445 13.39 28.83 8.83
C LEU A 445 13.82 29.76 7.70
N LEU A 446 12.87 30.36 6.97
CA LEU A 446 13.18 31.38 5.95
C LEU A 446 13.88 32.59 6.57
N GLY A 447 13.38 33.09 7.70
CA GLY A 447 13.97 34.20 8.44
C GLY A 447 15.44 33.96 8.80
N ILE A 448 15.82 32.73 9.19
CA ILE A 448 17.20 32.37 9.50
C ILE A 448 18.11 32.42 8.27
N MET A 449 17.57 32.07 7.09
CA MET A 449 18.31 32.07 5.82
C MET A 449 18.56 33.49 5.30
N PHE A 450 17.59 34.39 5.43
CA PHE A 450 17.63 35.71 4.80
C PHE A 450 17.99 36.88 5.76
N PHE A 451 17.60 36.81 7.04
CA PHE A 451 17.72 37.95 7.97
C PHE A 451 18.79 37.75 9.07
N GLY A 452 19.63 38.79 9.26
CA GLY A 452 20.45 38.97 10.48
C GLY A 452 21.89 38.40 10.47
N LYS A 453 22.57 38.54 11.62
CA LYS A 453 23.86 37.90 11.99
C LYS A 453 23.56 36.54 12.63
N THR A 454 22.92 35.63 11.91
CA THR A 454 22.54 34.32 12.45
C THR A 454 23.78 33.45 12.64
N ARG A 455 23.71 32.47 13.56
CA ARG A 455 24.78 31.49 13.77
C ARG A 455 25.16 30.78 12.47
N PHE A 456 24.25 30.63 11.51
CA PHE A 456 24.54 30.08 10.17
C PHE A 456 25.43 31.01 9.32
N LYS A 457 25.21 32.32 9.37
CA LYS A 457 26.06 33.35 8.74
C LYS A 457 27.39 33.50 9.47
N GLU A 458 27.40 33.32 10.79
CA GLU A 458 28.62 33.20 11.59
C GLU A 458 29.33 31.86 11.35
N LEU A 459 28.61 30.77 11.09
CA LEU A 459 29.17 29.47 10.69
C LEU A 459 29.81 29.58 9.31
N ALA A 460 29.16 30.28 8.37
CA ALA A 460 29.72 30.59 7.05
C ALA A 460 30.97 31.49 7.18
N LYS A 461 30.93 32.54 8.02
CA LYS A 461 32.10 33.38 8.31
C LYS A 461 33.19 32.65 9.08
N SER A 462 32.85 31.69 9.92
CA SER A 462 33.82 30.86 10.66
C SER A 462 34.35 29.72 9.81
N LEU A 463 33.62 29.24 8.81
CA LEU A 463 34.10 28.42 7.70
C LEU A 463 35.13 29.20 6.88
N ASP A 464 34.90 30.48 6.59
CA ASP A 464 35.89 31.35 5.95
C ASP A 464 37.12 31.61 6.85
N LYS A 465 36.95 31.69 8.18
CA LYS A 465 38.07 31.75 9.14
C LYS A 465 38.78 30.39 9.36
N LEU A 466 38.09 29.27 9.17
CA LEU A 466 38.62 27.91 9.28
C LEU A 466 39.36 27.48 8.01
N LYS A 467 38.95 27.97 6.83
CA LYS A 467 39.72 27.88 5.57
C LYS A 467 41.13 28.47 5.71
N ALA A 468 41.30 29.50 6.54
CA ALA A 468 42.60 30.11 6.83
C ALA A 468 43.40 29.41 7.95
N LYS A 469 42.85 28.40 8.66
CA LYS A 469 43.52 27.82 9.84
C LYS A 469 43.49 26.30 10.01
N LYS A 470 43.02 25.51 9.04
CA LYS A 470 43.20 24.05 9.06
C LYS A 470 43.52 23.47 7.68
N ALA A 471 44.79 23.55 7.31
CA ALA A 471 45.41 22.75 6.25
C ALA A 471 46.24 21.60 6.87
N LYS A 472 45.63 20.79 7.75
CA LYS A 472 46.17 19.54 8.30
C LYS A 472 45.11 18.87 9.17
N LEU A 473 44.25 18.03 8.57
CA LEU A 473 43.74 16.76 9.12
C LEU A 473 42.68 16.16 8.17
N THR A 474 43.13 15.50 7.09
CA THR A 474 42.36 14.47 6.38
C THR A 474 43.33 13.69 5.48
N LEU A 475 44.16 12.86 6.13
CA LEU A 475 45.02 11.89 5.45
C LEU A 475 45.24 10.67 6.37
N VAL A 476 44.17 9.99 6.82
CA VAL A 476 44.25 8.63 7.43
C VAL A 476 42.95 7.82 7.21
N ALA A 477 42.33 7.87 6.03
CA ALA A 477 41.19 6.98 5.73
C ALA A 477 41.10 6.58 4.25
N MET A 478 42.24 6.38 3.58
CA MET A 478 42.23 5.89 2.20
C MET A 478 43.54 5.21 1.76
N ILE A 479 44.17 4.41 2.63
CA ILE A 479 45.19 3.43 2.21
C ILE A 479 45.05 2.20 3.14
N PHE A 480 44.52 1.13 2.56
CA PHE A 480 44.38 -0.29 2.99
C PHE A 480 42.96 -0.75 2.61
N GLY A 481 42.73 -1.58 1.61
CA GLY A 481 43.67 -2.32 0.78
C GLY A 481 43.02 -2.85 -0.48
N LEU A 482 43.85 -3.06 -1.50
CA LEU A 482 43.59 -3.93 -2.63
C LEU A 482 44.93 -4.60 -2.96
N SER A 483 45.10 -5.81 -2.46
CA SER A 483 46.15 -6.74 -2.84
C SER A 483 45.58 -8.16 -2.70
N ALA A 484 45.24 -8.79 -3.82
CA ALA A 484 45.18 -10.24 -4.02
C ALA A 484 45.08 -10.44 -5.54
N SER A 485 46.18 -10.77 -6.23
CA SER A 485 46.76 -12.11 -6.41
C SER A 485 46.10 -12.90 -7.56
N PHE A 486 46.92 -13.18 -8.57
CA PHE A 486 46.73 -14.24 -9.55
C PHE A 486 46.95 -15.62 -8.88
N GLY A 487 46.23 -16.64 -9.34
CA GLY A 487 46.46 -18.04 -9.01
C GLY A 487 45.52 -18.95 -9.81
N GLN A 488 46.09 -20.00 -10.41
CA GLN A 488 45.49 -20.90 -11.40
C GLN A 488 45.29 -22.32 -10.81
N GLN A 489 44.24 -23.02 -11.30
CA GLN A 489 44.05 -24.49 -11.47
C GLN A 489 43.35 -25.39 -10.40
N SER A 490 42.14 -25.87 -10.80
CA SER A 490 41.53 -27.25 -10.86
C SER A 490 41.47 -28.19 -9.62
N PRO A 491 40.55 -29.21 -9.52
CA PRO A 491 39.88 -29.99 -10.59
C PRO A 491 38.39 -30.48 -10.40
N LYS A 492 37.83 -30.97 -11.54
CA LYS A 492 36.88 -32.08 -11.85
C LYS A 492 35.42 -32.19 -11.33
N ASP A 493 34.58 -32.47 -12.34
CA ASP A 493 33.36 -33.30 -12.48
C ASP A 493 32.10 -33.01 -11.65
N HIS A 494 31.00 -32.71 -12.34
CA HIS A 494 29.88 -33.64 -12.54
C HIS A 494 29.12 -33.29 -13.84
N GLN A 495 28.94 -34.30 -14.70
CA GLN A 495 28.12 -34.26 -15.91
C GLN A 495 26.64 -34.37 -15.53
N HIS A 496 25.78 -33.48 -16.06
CA HIS A 496 24.37 -33.81 -16.33
C HIS A 496 23.83 -33.02 -17.54
N ALA A 497 23.18 -33.75 -18.44
CA ALA A 497 22.26 -33.41 -19.53
C ALA A 497 22.36 -32.03 -20.26
N ALA A 498 22.63 -32.10 -21.57
CA ALA A 498 22.79 -30.95 -22.46
C ALA A 498 21.47 -30.18 -22.69
N LEU A 499 21.36 -29.01 -22.05
CA LEU A 499 20.60 -27.85 -22.52
C LEU A 499 21.51 -27.00 -23.44
N PRO A 500 20.96 -26.25 -24.42
CA PRO A 500 21.76 -25.46 -25.36
C PRO A 500 22.69 -24.48 -24.62
N THR A 501 23.92 -24.38 -25.09
CA THR A 501 24.93 -23.45 -24.52
C THR A 501 24.50 -22.01 -24.73
N ASN A 502 24.89 -21.09 -23.83
CA ASN A 502 24.57 -19.66 -23.97
C ASN A 502 24.95 -19.13 -25.36
N ALA A 503 26.11 -19.52 -25.90
CA ALA A 503 26.54 -19.13 -27.25
C ALA A 503 25.60 -19.60 -28.38
N GLN A 504 24.92 -20.74 -28.23
CA GLN A 504 23.94 -21.23 -29.20
C GLN A 504 22.62 -20.45 -29.11
N VAL A 505 22.14 -20.15 -27.89
CA VAL A 505 20.97 -19.28 -27.66
C VAL A 505 21.21 -17.89 -28.26
N ASP A 506 22.40 -17.34 -28.03
CA ASP A 506 22.81 -16.02 -28.49
C ASP A 506 22.89 -15.93 -30.01
N SER A 507 23.42 -16.97 -30.65
CA SER A 507 23.51 -17.04 -32.11
C SER A 507 22.13 -17.09 -32.77
N VAL A 508 21.14 -17.75 -32.16
CA VAL A 508 19.79 -17.81 -32.71
C VAL A 508 19.07 -16.47 -32.52
N ILE A 509 19.21 -15.81 -31.36
CA ILE A 509 18.66 -14.47 -31.11
C ILE A 509 19.20 -13.47 -32.15
N GLN A 510 20.51 -13.50 -32.42
CA GLN A 510 21.13 -12.65 -33.45
C GLN A 510 20.62 -12.98 -34.85
N ALA A 511 20.46 -14.26 -35.19
CA ALA A 511 19.95 -14.70 -36.50
C ALA A 511 18.47 -14.31 -36.74
N THR A 512 17.69 -14.08 -35.68
CA THR A 512 16.28 -13.65 -35.76
C THR A 512 16.10 -12.15 -35.48
N THR A 513 17.16 -11.35 -35.58
CA THR A 513 17.09 -9.92 -35.23
C THR A 513 16.35 -9.12 -36.31
N VAL A 514 15.33 -8.37 -35.88
CA VAL A 514 14.58 -7.42 -36.71
C VAL A 514 15.41 -6.17 -36.98
N SER A 515 15.23 -5.53 -38.14
CA SER A 515 15.88 -4.26 -38.45
C SER A 515 15.51 -3.15 -37.45
N LYS A 516 16.44 -2.24 -37.15
CA LYS A 516 16.19 -1.14 -36.21
C LYS A 516 15.06 -0.22 -36.67
N GLU A 517 14.97 0.03 -37.97
CA GLU A 517 13.93 0.87 -38.57
C GLU A 517 12.53 0.27 -38.39
N HIS A 518 12.36 -1.03 -38.62
CA HIS A 518 11.06 -1.68 -38.40
C HIS A 518 10.72 -1.77 -36.90
N ALA A 519 11.70 -2.07 -36.06
CA ALA A 519 11.52 -2.11 -34.61
C ALA A 519 11.11 -0.74 -34.04
N ASP A 520 11.66 0.36 -34.56
CA ASP A 520 11.24 1.72 -34.18
C ASP A 520 9.77 1.98 -34.57
N LYS A 521 9.31 1.53 -35.75
CA LYS A 521 7.90 1.66 -36.16
C LYS A 521 6.94 0.86 -35.27
N PHE A 522 7.37 -0.32 -34.83
CA PHE A 522 6.64 -1.16 -33.87
C PHE A 522 6.59 -0.51 -32.49
N GLY A 523 7.71 0.07 -32.01
CA GLY A 523 7.80 0.77 -30.73
C GLY A 523 6.88 1.99 -30.61
N GLU A 524 6.43 2.56 -31.73
CA GLU A 524 5.45 3.65 -31.79
C GLU A 524 4.00 3.22 -31.56
N LEU A 525 3.66 1.93 -31.65
CA LEU A 525 2.32 1.46 -31.31
C LEU A 525 2.04 1.73 -29.83
N VAL A 526 0.79 2.07 -29.51
CA VAL A 526 0.37 2.32 -28.12
C VAL A 526 -0.21 1.05 -27.52
N ILE A 527 0.10 0.78 -26.26
CA ILE A 527 -0.55 -0.25 -25.44
C ILE A 527 -1.21 0.40 -24.23
N GLN A 528 -2.26 -0.24 -23.72
CA GLN A 528 -2.81 0.03 -22.40
C GLN A 528 -2.12 -0.90 -21.38
N ASP A 529 -1.51 -0.35 -20.33
CA ASP A 529 -0.96 -1.18 -19.24
C ASP A 529 -2.04 -1.60 -18.23
N GLU A 530 -1.65 -2.43 -17.25
CA GLU A 530 -2.57 -2.89 -16.20
C GLU A 530 -3.13 -1.76 -15.31
N GLY A 531 -2.44 -0.61 -15.26
CA GLY A 531 -2.89 0.58 -14.53
C GLY A 531 -3.74 1.53 -15.39
N GLY A 532 -4.05 1.15 -16.63
CA GLY A 532 -4.84 1.93 -17.58
C GLY A 532 -4.07 3.03 -18.31
N ARG A 533 -2.76 3.15 -18.11
CA ARG A 533 -1.94 4.17 -18.78
C ARG A 533 -1.67 3.76 -20.22
N MET A 534 -2.01 4.67 -21.13
CA MET A 534 -1.68 4.55 -22.55
C MET A 534 -0.22 4.95 -22.78
N LYS A 535 0.62 3.99 -23.19
CA LYS A 535 2.06 4.25 -23.42
C LYS A 535 2.56 3.57 -24.71
N PRO A 536 3.60 4.11 -25.35
CA PRO A 536 4.24 3.45 -26.50
C PRO A 536 4.83 2.10 -26.11
N ILE A 537 4.80 1.12 -27.02
CA ILE A 537 5.47 -0.17 -26.86
C ILE A 537 6.94 0.01 -26.52
N HIS A 538 7.59 1.04 -27.06
CA HIS A 538 8.98 1.36 -26.71
C HIS A 538 9.19 1.63 -25.22
N THR A 539 8.29 2.40 -24.59
CA THR A 539 8.34 2.63 -23.14
C THR A 539 8.17 1.33 -22.40
N PHE A 540 7.16 0.55 -22.78
CA PHE A 540 6.87 -0.72 -22.15
C PHE A 540 8.03 -1.72 -22.28
N ALA A 541 8.59 -1.90 -23.47
CA ALA A 541 9.72 -2.79 -23.73
C ALA A 541 10.96 -2.38 -22.92
N SER A 542 11.21 -1.07 -22.79
CA SER A 542 12.28 -0.53 -21.94
C SER A 542 12.03 -0.81 -20.46
N GLU A 543 10.80 -0.61 -19.97
CA GLU A 543 10.37 -0.94 -18.61
C GLU A 543 10.53 -2.43 -18.32
N LEU A 544 10.04 -3.29 -19.23
CA LEU A 544 10.14 -4.75 -19.14
C LEU A 544 11.61 -5.19 -19.01
N LEU A 545 12.48 -4.73 -19.91
CA LEU A 545 13.90 -5.09 -19.86
C LEU A 545 14.58 -4.61 -18.58
N ARG A 546 14.26 -3.42 -18.10
CA ARG A 546 14.82 -2.90 -16.85
C ARG A 546 14.33 -3.69 -15.64
N LYS A 547 13.06 -4.07 -15.60
CA LYS A 547 12.48 -4.88 -14.52
C LYS A 547 13.08 -6.29 -14.51
N LEU A 548 13.27 -6.90 -15.69
CA LEU A 548 13.82 -8.25 -15.84
C LEU A 548 15.34 -8.29 -15.63
N SER A 549 16.10 -7.43 -16.31
CA SER A 549 17.58 -7.53 -16.40
C SER A 549 18.34 -6.40 -15.70
N GLY A 550 17.66 -5.31 -15.30
CA GLY A 550 18.30 -4.10 -14.79
C GLY A 550 18.94 -3.23 -15.88
N SER A 551 18.79 -3.59 -17.16
CA SER A 551 19.33 -2.88 -18.32
C SER A 551 18.21 -2.49 -19.28
N ASN A 552 18.40 -1.38 -20.01
CA ASN A 552 17.49 -0.94 -21.09
C ASN A 552 17.90 -1.52 -22.46
N ALA A 553 18.79 -2.51 -22.49
CA ALA A 553 19.25 -3.16 -23.71
C ALA A 553 19.73 -4.59 -23.39
N TYR A 554 19.61 -5.48 -24.36
CA TYR A 554 20.19 -6.83 -24.28
C TYR A 554 21.28 -6.96 -25.34
N ARG A 555 22.55 -6.97 -24.89
CA ARG A 555 23.72 -6.83 -25.76
C ARG A 555 23.61 -5.60 -26.67
N ASP A 556 23.65 -5.79 -27.99
CA ASP A 556 23.56 -4.74 -29.00
C ASP A 556 22.13 -4.46 -29.47
N LEU A 557 21.13 -5.18 -28.93
CA LEU A 557 19.73 -5.05 -29.29
C LEU A 557 19.05 -3.97 -28.43
N ASN A 558 18.28 -3.11 -29.09
CA ASN A 558 17.42 -2.14 -28.41
C ASN A 558 16.17 -2.83 -27.81
N PRO A 559 15.41 -2.17 -26.92
CA PRO A 559 14.22 -2.75 -26.30
C PRO A 559 13.19 -3.31 -27.28
N ASP A 560 12.91 -2.59 -28.36
CA ASP A 560 11.89 -2.97 -29.34
C ASP A 560 12.28 -4.26 -30.08
N GLN A 561 13.55 -4.37 -30.50
CA GLN A 561 14.10 -5.56 -31.13
C GLN A 561 14.05 -6.77 -30.20
N VAL A 562 14.34 -6.57 -28.91
CA VAL A 562 14.26 -7.64 -27.91
C VAL A 562 12.82 -8.08 -27.70
N PHE A 563 11.88 -7.14 -27.57
CA PHE A 563 10.48 -7.48 -27.34
C PHE A 563 9.87 -8.18 -28.57
N LEU A 564 10.19 -7.75 -29.80
CA LEU A 564 9.83 -8.51 -31.00
C LEU A 564 10.46 -9.90 -31.02
N SER A 565 11.73 -10.04 -30.62
CA SER A 565 12.40 -11.33 -30.52
C SER A 565 11.73 -12.26 -29.50
N MET A 566 11.25 -11.71 -28.37
CA MET A 566 10.48 -12.43 -27.35
C MET A 566 9.18 -13.01 -27.93
N MET A 567 8.46 -12.22 -28.72
CA MET A 567 7.22 -12.65 -29.38
C MET A 567 7.47 -13.68 -30.49
N LEU A 568 8.56 -13.53 -31.23
CA LEU A 568 8.92 -14.42 -32.33
C LEU A 568 9.46 -15.77 -31.85
N ASN A 569 10.20 -15.77 -30.73
CA ASN A 569 10.88 -16.94 -30.21
C ASN A 569 10.70 -17.11 -28.68
N PRO A 570 9.47 -17.35 -28.18
CA PRO A 570 9.23 -17.40 -26.74
C PRO A 570 10.06 -18.45 -25.99
N ALA A 571 10.19 -19.64 -26.57
CA ALA A 571 10.94 -20.75 -25.99
C ALA A 571 12.43 -20.42 -25.79
N ILE A 572 13.01 -19.59 -26.66
CA ILE A 572 14.41 -19.17 -26.54
C ILE A 572 14.58 -18.26 -25.33
N TRP A 573 13.73 -17.24 -25.22
CA TRP A 573 13.78 -16.27 -24.13
C TRP A 573 13.46 -16.87 -22.76
N PHE A 574 12.65 -17.93 -22.71
CA PHE A 574 12.43 -18.71 -21.49
C PHE A 574 13.71 -19.42 -20.98
N ASN A 575 14.64 -19.74 -21.90
CA ASN A 575 15.91 -20.40 -21.64
C ASN A 575 17.13 -19.45 -21.61
N THR A 576 16.92 -18.15 -21.85
CA THR A 576 17.99 -17.15 -21.86
C THR A 576 18.38 -16.74 -20.43
N GLU A 577 19.69 -16.63 -20.16
CA GLU A 577 20.19 -16.10 -18.89
C GLU A 577 20.12 -14.57 -18.86
N PHE A 578 18.96 -14.01 -18.49
CA PHE A 578 18.80 -12.55 -18.45
C PHE A 578 17.94 -12.01 -17.30
N ILE A 579 17.29 -12.88 -16.51
CA ILE A 579 16.54 -12.46 -15.32
C ILE A 579 17.55 -12.15 -14.21
N ALA A 580 17.62 -10.90 -13.77
CA ALA A 580 18.58 -10.44 -12.79
C ALA A 580 18.19 -10.84 -11.36
N LEU A 581 19.05 -11.56 -10.65
CA LEU A 581 18.97 -11.74 -9.20
C LEU A 581 19.91 -10.72 -8.53
N ALA A 582 19.51 -9.46 -8.58
CA ALA A 582 20.38 -8.33 -8.25
C ALA A 582 20.54 -8.13 -6.74
N LYS A 583 21.27 -9.01 -6.03
CA LYS A 583 21.83 -8.77 -4.68
C LYS A 583 22.76 -9.89 -4.20
N ARG A 584 23.71 -9.55 -3.32
CA ARG A 584 24.51 -10.51 -2.51
C ARG A 584 23.64 -11.21 -1.44
N GLU A 585 22.50 -10.60 -1.11
CA GLU A 585 21.50 -11.06 -0.13
C GLU A 585 20.53 -12.13 -0.68
N ASN A 586 20.47 -12.32 -2.00
CA ASN A 586 19.55 -13.30 -2.64
C ASN A 586 20.16 -14.71 -2.75
N ASP A 587 21.16 -15.04 -1.93
CA ASP A 587 21.76 -16.38 -1.96
C ASP A 587 20.74 -17.47 -1.58
N SER A 588 19.71 -17.16 -0.78
CA SER A 588 18.61 -18.08 -0.47
C SER A 588 17.81 -18.45 -1.72
N ILE A 589 17.47 -17.47 -2.57
CA ILE A 589 16.77 -17.73 -3.85
C ILE A 589 17.67 -18.57 -4.76
N ARG A 590 18.97 -18.26 -4.82
CA ARG A 590 19.92 -19.02 -5.65
C ARG A 590 20.04 -20.48 -5.20
N GLU A 591 20.04 -20.71 -3.89
CA GLU A 591 20.09 -22.03 -3.29
C GLU A 591 18.84 -22.84 -3.60
N ILE A 592 17.64 -22.25 -3.45
CA ILE A 592 16.36 -22.89 -3.76
C ILE A 592 16.26 -23.23 -5.26
N VAL A 593 16.64 -22.28 -6.12
CA VAL A 593 16.56 -22.41 -7.57
C VAL A 593 17.65 -23.37 -8.11
N GLY A 594 18.73 -23.58 -7.36
CA GLY A 594 19.81 -24.52 -7.70
C GLY A 594 20.93 -23.90 -8.55
N VAL A 595 21.16 -22.59 -8.43
CA VAL A 595 22.20 -21.87 -9.19
C VAL A 595 23.39 -21.44 -8.31
N PRO A 596 24.61 -21.32 -8.86
CA PRO A 596 25.79 -20.92 -8.09
C PRO A 596 25.63 -19.58 -7.34
N LYS A 597 26.14 -19.52 -6.11
CA LYS A 597 26.18 -18.29 -5.31
C LYS A 597 26.91 -17.18 -6.09
N GLY A 598 26.31 -15.99 -6.13
CA GLY A 598 26.83 -14.85 -6.90
C GLY A 598 26.50 -14.82 -8.40
N LYS A 599 25.78 -15.81 -8.95
CA LYS A 599 25.28 -15.74 -10.33
C LYS A 599 24.31 -14.54 -10.47
N LYS A 600 24.60 -13.65 -11.43
CA LYS A 600 23.86 -12.38 -11.61
C LYS A 600 22.56 -12.57 -12.38
N PHE A 601 22.56 -13.42 -13.39
CA PHE A 601 21.42 -13.68 -14.28
C PHE A 601 21.03 -15.15 -14.23
N VAL A 602 19.74 -15.44 -14.24
CA VAL A 602 19.15 -16.78 -14.26
C VAL A 602 18.18 -16.93 -15.43
N LYS A 603 17.84 -18.18 -15.74
CA LYS A 603 16.84 -18.55 -16.74
C LYS A 603 15.47 -18.64 -16.08
N ALA A 604 14.40 -18.56 -16.86
CA ALA A 604 13.06 -18.83 -16.34
C ALA A 604 12.92 -20.31 -15.93
N THR A 605 13.54 -21.22 -16.70
CA THR A 605 13.57 -22.67 -16.39
C THR A 605 14.24 -23.00 -15.07
N ASP A 606 15.19 -22.17 -14.59
CA ASP A 606 15.87 -22.43 -13.32
C ASP A 606 14.86 -22.47 -12.14
N PHE A 607 13.75 -21.72 -12.23
CA PHE A 607 12.70 -21.62 -11.21
C PHE A 607 11.80 -22.86 -11.09
N PHE A 608 11.93 -23.82 -12.00
CA PHE A 608 11.12 -25.03 -12.02
C PHE A 608 11.99 -26.26 -11.73
N ASP A 609 11.42 -27.29 -11.10
CA ASP A 609 12.08 -28.59 -10.92
C ASP A 609 11.92 -29.50 -12.17
N ALA A 610 12.38 -30.75 -12.09
CA ALA A 610 12.34 -31.68 -13.22
C ALA A 610 10.90 -32.13 -13.55
N GLU A 611 10.02 -32.06 -12.56
CA GLU A 611 8.59 -32.40 -12.63
C GLU A 611 7.73 -31.21 -13.11
N GLY A 612 8.32 -30.00 -13.19
CA GLY A 612 7.65 -28.77 -13.62
C GLY A 612 7.00 -27.96 -12.50
N ASN A 613 7.23 -28.31 -11.23
CA ASN A 613 6.71 -27.55 -10.10
C ASN A 613 7.53 -26.27 -9.90
N TYR A 614 6.84 -25.19 -9.51
CA TYR A 614 7.46 -23.91 -9.24
C TYR A 614 8.15 -23.90 -7.86
N LYS A 615 9.47 -23.77 -7.86
CA LYS A 615 10.30 -23.91 -6.64
C LYS A 615 10.08 -22.82 -5.59
N LEU A 616 9.54 -21.66 -5.97
CA LEU A 616 9.29 -20.57 -5.03
C LEU A 616 7.88 -20.61 -4.43
N GLU A 617 6.98 -21.45 -4.94
CA GLU A 617 5.58 -21.55 -4.49
C GLU A 617 5.43 -21.69 -2.97
N PRO A 618 6.19 -22.57 -2.26
CA PRO A 618 6.03 -22.74 -0.81
C PRO A 618 6.39 -21.48 0.00
N PHE A 619 7.21 -20.60 -0.57
CA PHE A 619 7.65 -19.35 0.06
C PHE A 619 6.75 -18.18 -0.33
N MET A 620 5.93 -18.33 -1.38
CA MET A 620 5.05 -17.28 -1.84
C MET A 620 3.87 -17.10 -0.91
N MET A 621 3.27 -18.17 -0.39
CA MET A 621 2.07 -18.09 0.47
C MET A 621 2.32 -17.22 1.71
N ASP A 622 3.40 -17.49 2.44
CA ASP A 622 3.84 -16.68 3.61
C ASP A 622 4.24 -15.25 3.20
N ALA A 623 4.90 -15.08 2.06
CA ALA A 623 5.28 -13.76 1.57
C ALA A 623 4.06 -12.92 1.17
N THR A 624 3.00 -13.52 0.61
CA THR A 624 1.79 -12.84 0.13
C THR A 624 0.73 -12.61 1.19
N SER A 625 0.65 -13.48 2.21
CA SER A 625 -0.33 -13.35 3.30
C SER A 625 0.07 -12.34 4.36
N THR A 626 1.35 -11.97 4.46
CA THR A 626 1.80 -10.97 5.44
C THR A 626 1.64 -9.53 4.94
N ASN A 627 1.08 -8.67 5.79
CA ASN A 627 0.93 -7.24 5.52
C ASN A 627 2.28 -6.50 5.52
N ASN A 628 3.28 -6.98 6.28
CA ASN A 628 4.58 -6.34 6.43
C ASN A 628 5.73 -7.29 6.06
N PRO A 629 5.93 -7.60 4.76
CA PRO A 629 6.92 -8.57 4.34
C PRO A 629 8.34 -8.12 4.70
N ASN A 630 9.12 -9.03 5.29
CA ASN A 630 10.53 -8.82 5.56
C ASN A 630 11.35 -8.76 4.25
N GLN A 631 12.63 -8.43 4.33
CA GLN A 631 13.46 -8.27 3.12
C GLN A 631 13.54 -9.56 2.28
N PHE A 632 13.57 -10.74 2.90
CA PHE A 632 13.56 -12.02 2.19
C PHE A 632 12.26 -12.22 1.41
N GLN A 633 11.10 -12.07 2.07
CA GLN A 633 9.77 -12.19 1.45
C GLN A 633 9.59 -11.19 0.30
N LYS A 634 10.08 -9.95 0.46
CA LYS A 634 10.11 -8.93 -0.61
C LYS A 634 10.95 -9.39 -1.82
N ASP A 635 12.09 -10.03 -1.57
CA ASP A 635 12.96 -10.51 -2.65
C ASP A 635 12.35 -11.72 -3.39
N PHE A 636 11.62 -12.61 -2.69
CA PHE A 636 10.82 -13.68 -3.33
C PHE A 636 9.68 -13.11 -4.18
N LYS A 637 8.90 -12.17 -3.65
CA LYS A 637 7.85 -11.44 -4.39
C LYS A 637 8.40 -10.83 -5.68
N LYS A 638 9.54 -10.12 -5.62
CA LYS A 638 10.20 -9.53 -6.80
C LYS A 638 10.68 -10.56 -7.82
N ALA A 639 11.19 -11.71 -7.37
CA ALA A 639 11.60 -12.78 -8.28
C ALA A 639 10.39 -13.37 -9.01
N ASN A 640 9.29 -13.59 -8.28
CA ASN A 640 8.02 -14.06 -8.83
C ASN A 640 7.39 -13.06 -9.81
N GLU A 641 7.38 -11.77 -9.47
CA GLU A 641 6.89 -10.69 -10.34
C GLU A 641 7.65 -10.65 -11.67
N ARG A 642 8.98 -10.80 -11.64
CA ARG A 642 9.80 -10.85 -12.87
C ARG A 642 9.47 -12.07 -13.72
N LEU A 643 9.32 -13.24 -13.11
CA LEU A 643 8.95 -14.46 -13.84
C LEU A 643 7.56 -14.32 -14.48
N SER A 644 6.61 -13.77 -13.72
CA SER A 644 5.25 -13.51 -14.19
C SER A 644 5.23 -12.49 -15.33
N LEU A 645 5.95 -11.37 -15.19
CA LEU A 645 6.13 -10.36 -16.24
C LEU A 645 6.71 -10.96 -17.52
N LEU A 646 7.73 -11.82 -17.39
CA LEU A 646 8.27 -12.53 -18.55
C LEU A 646 7.21 -13.42 -19.18
N ASN A 647 6.49 -14.23 -18.40
CA ASN A 647 5.46 -15.12 -18.91
C ASN A 647 4.35 -14.36 -19.66
N PHE A 648 3.89 -13.24 -19.10
CA PHE A 648 2.91 -12.37 -19.76
C PHE A 648 3.46 -11.76 -21.06
N ALA A 649 4.73 -11.36 -21.09
CA ALA A 649 5.38 -10.84 -22.30
C ALA A 649 5.51 -11.92 -23.39
N LEU A 650 5.94 -13.13 -23.01
CA LEU A 650 6.13 -14.27 -23.92
C LEU A 650 4.82 -14.82 -24.49
N SER A 651 3.75 -14.82 -23.69
CA SER A 651 2.41 -15.24 -24.14
C SER A 651 1.73 -14.20 -25.03
N GLY A 652 2.19 -12.94 -25.00
CA GLY A 652 1.58 -11.82 -25.71
C GLY A 652 0.37 -11.22 -24.99
N GLN A 653 0.11 -11.60 -23.73
CA GLN A 653 -1.00 -11.07 -22.92
C GLN A 653 -0.85 -9.57 -22.66
N ILE A 654 0.39 -9.05 -22.60
CA ILE A 654 0.65 -7.62 -22.36
C ILE A 654 0.34 -6.75 -23.59
N ILE A 655 0.09 -7.34 -24.75
CA ILE A 655 -0.09 -6.59 -26.01
C ILE A 655 -1.56 -6.19 -26.14
N LYS A 656 -2.01 -5.31 -25.23
CA LYS A 656 -3.34 -4.71 -25.22
C LYS A 656 -3.40 -3.55 -26.21
N ILE A 657 -3.53 -3.88 -27.50
CA ILE A 657 -3.53 -2.91 -28.63
C ILE A 657 -4.89 -2.77 -29.32
N PHE A 658 -5.88 -3.57 -28.92
CA PHE A 658 -7.19 -3.62 -29.56
C PHE A 658 -8.27 -3.00 -28.66
N PRO A 659 -8.79 -1.81 -28.98
CA PRO A 659 -9.90 -1.20 -28.25
C PRO A 659 -11.16 -2.09 -28.32
N LEU A 660 -11.85 -2.26 -27.20
CA LEU A 660 -13.21 -2.79 -27.19
C LEU A 660 -14.18 -1.73 -27.72
N LEU A 661 -15.10 -2.14 -28.60
CA LEU A 661 -16.06 -1.21 -29.21
C LEU A 661 -17.15 -0.85 -28.20
N ASN A 662 -17.43 0.45 -28.04
CA ASN A 662 -18.47 0.99 -27.15
C ASN A 662 -18.29 0.61 -25.66
N ASP A 663 -17.05 0.37 -25.22
CA ASP A 663 -16.75 0.12 -23.81
C ASP A 663 -16.72 1.46 -23.04
N GLU A 664 -17.55 1.57 -21.99
CA GLU A 664 -17.69 2.82 -21.21
C GLU A 664 -16.37 3.27 -20.56
N ASN A 665 -15.46 2.34 -20.26
CA ASN A 665 -14.17 2.62 -19.63
C ASN A 665 -13.00 2.56 -20.63
N ASN A 666 -13.24 2.63 -21.94
CA ASN A 666 -12.19 2.65 -22.95
C ASN A 666 -11.16 1.49 -22.82
N LYS A 667 -11.63 0.27 -22.51
CA LYS A 667 -10.77 -0.91 -22.31
C LYS A 667 -10.15 -1.39 -23.63
N TRP A 668 -8.85 -1.65 -23.60
CA TRP A 668 -8.10 -2.28 -24.67
C TRP A 668 -7.68 -3.67 -24.24
N ILE A 669 -7.78 -4.62 -25.16
CA ILE A 669 -7.50 -6.03 -24.90
C ILE A 669 -6.40 -6.56 -25.81
N SER A 670 -5.80 -7.65 -25.37
CA SER A 670 -4.88 -8.46 -26.16
C SER A 670 -5.60 -9.48 -27.02
N ALA A 671 -4.92 -9.96 -28.07
CA ALA A 671 -5.43 -11.06 -28.88
C ALA A 671 -5.58 -12.37 -28.06
N VAL A 672 -4.85 -12.50 -26.94
CA VAL A 672 -4.94 -13.66 -26.04
C VAL A 672 -6.24 -13.63 -25.26
N GLU A 673 -6.56 -12.50 -24.64
CA GLU A 673 -7.82 -12.27 -23.91
C GLU A 673 -9.04 -12.37 -24.83
N PHE A 674 -8.92 -11.95 -26.08
CA PHE A 674 -9.98 -12.17 -27.07
C PHE A 674 -10.19 -13.67 -27.36
N ARG A 675 -9.09 -14.43 -27.57
CA ARG A 675 -9.17 -15.86 -27.90
C ARG A 675 -9.60 -16.75 -26.73
N SER A 676 -9.40 -16.31 -25.49
CA SER A 676 -9.87 -17.04 -24.30
C SER A 676 -11.39 -17.05 -24.17
N GLY A 677 -12.09 -16.17 -24.91
CA GLY A 677 -13.54 -16.02 -24.83
C GLY A 677 -14.01 -15.09 -23.72
N GLN A 678 -13.09 -14.42 -23.01
CA GLN A 678 -13.41 -13.44 -21.96
C GLN A 678 -14.24 -12.26 -22.49
N TYR A 679 -14.00 -11.85 -23.75
CA TYR A 679 -14.71 -10.73 -24.38
C TYR A 679 -15.36 -11.17 -25.70
N GLN A 680 -16.61 -10.77 -25.91
CA GLN A 680 -17.35 -11.04 -27.14
C GLN A 680 -17.46 -9.77 -27.99
N VAL A 681 -17.15 -9.90 -29.28
CA VAL A 681 -17.19 -8.79 -30.25
C VAL A 681 -18.14 -9.20 -31.37
N GLN A 682 -19.21 -8.41 -31.54
CA GLN A 682 -20.26 -8.72 -32.52
C GLN A 682 -19.82 -8.50 -33.97
N ASP A 683 -18.94 -7.52 -34.22
CA ASP A 683 -18.38 -7.28 -35.55
C ASP A 683 -17.43 -8.41 -35.94
N SER A 684 -17.86 -9.25 -36.87
CA SER A 684 -17.09 -10.40 -37.37
C SER A 684 -15.77 -10.03 -38.05
N LEU A 685 -15.69 -8.87 -38.72
CA LEU A 685 -14.46 -8.40 -39.37
C LEU A 685 -13.46 -7.94 -38.32
N TYR A 686 -13.93 -7.17 -37.34
CA TYR A 686 -13.08 -6.71 -36.25
C TYR A 686 -12.62 -7.87 -35.35
N ALA A 687 -13.51 -8.82 -35.06
CA ALA A 687 -13.18 -10.08 -34.38
C ALA A 687 -12.09 -10.87 -35.13
N ASN A 688 -12.16 -10.95 -36.46
CA ASN A 688 -11.13 -11.62 -37.25
C ASN A 688 -9.79 -10.87 -37.19
N PHE A 689 -9.84 -9.53 -37.29
CA PHE A 689 -8.67 -8.66 -37.16
C PHE A 689 -7.98 -8.84 -35.81
N MET A 690 -8.71 -8.86 -34.69
CA MET A 690 -8.16 -9.11 -33.35
C MET A 690 -7.58 -10.53 -33.22
N ARG A 691 -8.27 -11.54 -33.75
CA ARG A 691 -7.85 -12.94 -33.66
C ARG A 691 -6.55 -13.20 -34.40
N ASN A 692 -6.45 -12.68 -35.62
CA ASN A 692 -5.42 -13.10 -36.57
C ASN A 692 -4.40 -12.00 -36.91
N GLY A 693 -4.70 -10.72 -36.63
CA GLY A 693 -3.84 -9.61 -37.00
C GLY A 693 -2.43 -9.73 -36.44
N LEU A 694 -2.30 -10.03 -35.14
CA LEU A 694 -0.98 -10.18 -34.51
C LEU A 694 -0.21 -11.42 -35.01
N PRO A 695 -0.82 -12.63 -35.12
CA PRO A 695 -0.20 -13.77 -35.79
C PRO A 695 0.28 -13.47 -37.22
N TYR A 696 -0.54 -12.78 -38.04
CA TYR A 696 -0.15 -12.40 -39.40
C TYR A 696 1.02 -11.43 -39.41
N TYR A 697 1.01 -10.43 -38.53
CA TYR A 697 2.14 -9.51 -38.36
C TYR A 697 3.44 -10.26 -38.04
N LEU A 698 3.42 -11.15 -37.04
CA LEU A 698 4.59 -11.93 -36.65
C LEU A 698 5.11 -12.81 -37.79
N ASN A 699 4.21 -13.44 -38.56
CA ASN A 699 4.60 -14.23 -39.73
C ASN A 699 5.27 -13.36 -40.82
N ALA A 700 4.71 -12.18 -41.10
CA ALA A 700 5.28 -11.22 -42.04
C ALA A 700 6.67 -10.75 -41.60
N VAL A 701 6.87 -10.50 -40.30
CA VAL A 701 8.18 -10.17 -39.72
C VAL A 701 9.18 -11.33 -39.88
N GLN A 702 8.78 -12.58 -39.61
CA GLN A 702 9.65 -13.74 -39.80
C GLN A 702 10.13 -13.89 -41.25
N LYS A 703 9.25 -13.61 -42.22
CA LYS A 703 9.58 -13.60 -43.64
C LYS A 703 10.52 -12.43 -43.97
N ALA A 704 10.22 -11.25 -43.46
CA ALA A 704 11.01 -10.03 -43.65
C ALA A 704 12.43 -10.15 -43.11
N ILE A 705 12.66 -10.85 -41.99
CA ILE A 705 14.01 -11.11 -41.46
C ILE A 705 14.87 -11.87 -42.49
N LYS A 706 14.27 -12.80 -43.25
CA LYS A 706 14.99 -13.60 -44.26
C LYS A 706 15.21 -12.87 -45.57
N THR A 707 14.23 -12.08 -46.00
CA THR A 707 14.24 -11.37 -47.30
C THR A 707 14.78 -9.94 -47.22
N ASN A 708 14.92 -9.41 -46.00
CA ASN A 708 15.20 -8.00 -45.70
C ASN A 708 14.17 -7.02 -46.31
N ASP A 709 12.92 -7.49 -46.53
CA ASP A 709 11.81 -6.69 -47.05
C ASP A 709 10.66 -6.64 -46.03
N TYR A 710 10.46 -5.45 -45.45
CA TYR A 710 9.50 -5.21 -44.36
C TYR A 710 8.17 -4.57 -44.84
N VAL A 711 7.96 -4.39 -46.14
CA VAL A 711 6.78 -3.67 -46.66
C VAL A 711 5.45 -4.28 -46.20
N GLU A 712 5.36 -5.61 -46.17
CA GLU A 712 4.15 -6.34 -45.73
C GLU A 712 3.90 -6.14 -44.22
N ALA A 713 4.96 -6.25 -43.41
CA ALA A 713 4.87 -6.06 -41.97
C ALA A 713 4.54 -4.59 -41.59
N ASP A 714 5.12 -3.63 -42.31
CA ASP A 714 4.85 -2.20 -42.11
C ASP A 714 3.38 -1.84 -42.38
N LYS A 715 2.77 -2.41 -43.43
CA LYS A 715 1.34 -2.21 -43.72
C LYS A 715 0.43 -2.71 -42.60
N ILE A 716 0.80 -3.83 -41.96
CA ILE A 716 0.01 -4.37 -40.83
C ILE A 716 0.18 -3.47 -39.59
N LEU A 717 1.37 -2.94 -39.33
CA LEU A 717 1.58 -1.93 -38.27
C LEU A 717 0.76 -0.67 -38.51
N GLU A 718 0.70 -0.19 -39.75
CA GLU A 718 -0.16 0.94 -40.13
C GLU A 718 -1.64 0.63 -39.89
N ALA A 719 -2.09 -0.59 -40.20
CA ALA A 719 -3.45 -1.03 -39.90
C ALA A 719 -3.75 -1.03 -38.40
N PHE A 720 -2.82 -1.48 -37.54
CA PHE A 720 -2.97 -1.37 -36.08
C PHE A 720 -3.05 0.09 -35.63
N LYS A 721 -2.18 0.97 -36.13
CA LYS A 721 -2.23 2.41 -35.81
C LYS A 721 -3.55 3.04 -36.24
N GLN A 722 -4.05 2.69 -37.42
CA GLN A 722 -5.33 3.20 -37.90
C GLN A 722 -6.48 2.67 -37.05
N ASN A 723 -6.43 1.41 -36.61
CA ASN A 723 -7.42 0.85 -35.69
C ASN A 723 -7.47 1.60 -34.35
N GLN A 724 -6.29 1.88 -33.77
CA GLN A 724 -6.16 2.65 -32.54
C GLN A 724 -6.75 4.05 -32.67
N LYS A 725 -6.56 4.70 -33.83
CA LYS A 725 -7.15 6.02 -34.13
C LYS A 725 -8.65 5.96 -34.35
N ASN A 726 -9.17 4.90 -34.98
CA ASN A 726 -10.59 4.79 -35.31
C ASN A 726 -11.44 4.43 -34.09
N HIS A 727 -10.92 3.56 -33.22
CA HIS A 727 -11.72 2.95 -32.14
C HIS A 727 -11.21 3.28 -30.72
N GLY A 728 -10.07 3.97 -30.58
CA GLY A 728 -9.48 4.30 -29.28
C GLY A 728 -9.06 5.77 -29.14
N ALA A 729 -9.63 6.67 -29.97
CA ALA A 729 -9.23 8.07 -30.05
C ALA A 729 -9.35 8.84 -28.72
N GLU A 730 -10.30 8.46 -27.85
CA GLU A 730 -10.57 9.16 -26.58
C GLU A 730 -9.39 9.11 -25.62
N VAL A 731 -8.67 7.97 -25.58
CA VAL A 731 -7.56 7.75 -24.65
C VAL A 731 -6.20 7.72 -25.35
N LEU A 732 -6.16 7.72 -26.68
CA LEU A 732 -4.92 7.64 -27.47
C LEU A 732 -4.08 8.93 -27.32
N PRO A 733 -2.82 8.85 -26.86
CA PRO A 733 -1.93 10.01 -26.81
C PRO A 733 -1.66 10.60 -28.20
N SER A 734 -1.47 11.91 -28.28
CA SER A 734 -1.11 12.57 -29.55
C SER A 734 0.22 12.03 -30.11
N GLU A 735 0.39 12.04 -31.43
CA GLU A 735 1.61 11.54 -32.08
C GLU A 735 2.89 12.25 -31.58
N ASN A 736 2.79 13.54 -31.27
CA ASN A 736 3.90 14.29 -30.70
C ASN A 736 4.25 13.81 -29.30
N LYS A 737 3.26 13.48 -28.46
CA LYS A 737 3.46 12.93 -27.12
C LYS A 737 4.13 11.55 -27.18
N ILE A 738 3.68 10.67 -28.09
CA ILE A 738 4.30 9.36 -28.35
C ILE A 738 5.78 9.52 -28.73
N LYS A 739 6.09 10.35 -29.74
CA LYS A 739 7.47 10.58 -30.19
C LYS A 739 8.35 11.20 -29.10
N THR A 740 7.78 12.10 -28.29
CA THR A 740 8.49 12.75 -27.19
C THR A 740 8.82 11.77 -26.09
N GLU A 741 7.92 10.85 -25.75
CA GLU A 741 8.15 9.80 -24.76
C GLU A 741 9.23 8.81 -25.22
N ILE A 742 9.18 8.39 -26.50
CA ILE A 742 10.23 7.57 -27.10
C ILE A 742 11.59 8.28 -27.04
N LEU A 743 11.63 9.56 -27.41
CA LEU A 743 12.86 10.36 -27.34
C LEU A 743 13.37 10.48 -25.89
N TYR A 744 12.49 10.76 -24.94
CA TYR A 744 12.83 10.84 -23.52
C TYR A 744 13.49 9.55 -23.02
N ASN A 745 12.92 8.39 -23.35
CA ASN A 745 13.48 7.08 -23.01
C ASN A 745 14.84 6.85 -23.67
N LYS A 746 15.00 7.21 -24.95
CA LYS A 746 16.27 7.09 -25.68
C LYS A 746 17.38 8.02 -25.14
N LEU A 747 17.01 9.22 -24.67
CA LEU A 747 17.96 10.19 -24.10
C LEU A 747 18.51 9.73 -22.74
N ASP A 748 17.71 9.02 -21.95
CA ASP A 748 18.08 8.44 -20.65
C ASP A 748 18.83 9.46 -19.75
N ILE A 749 18.20 10.63 -19.63
CA ILE A 749 18.83 11.87 -19.12
C ILE A 749 19.43 11.67 -17.73
N PHE A 750 18.64 11.15 -16.80
CA PHE A 750 19.02 11.08 -15.38
C PHE A 750 20.11 10.03 -15.11
N ASN A 751 20.08 8.89 -15.80
CA ASN A 751 21.11 7.83 -15.69
C ASN A 751 22.48 8.31 -16.20
N ARG A 752 22.48 9.21 -17.19
CA ARG A 752 23.72 9.85 -17.67
C ARG A 752 24.18 10.98 -16.75
N LEU A 753 23.24 11.81 -16.29
CA LEU A 753 23.53 12.98 -15.46
C LEU A 753 24.25 12.65 -14.16
N TYR A 754 23.88 11.59 -13.43
CA TYR A 754 24.58 11.30 -12.18
C TYR A 754 26.07 11.00 -12.40
N LYS A 755 26.41 10.27 -13.48
CA LYS A 755 27.81 9.96 -13.86
C LYS A 755 28.56 11.24 -14.19
N TYR A 756 27.92 12.13 -14.94
CA TYR A 756 28.52 13.39 -15.39
C TYR A 756 28.68 14.40 -14.26
N TYR A 757 27.69 14.56 -13.39
CA TYR A 757 27.79 15.37 -12.18
C TYR A 757 28.86 14.84 -11.23
N ALA A 758 28.96 13.51 -11.04
CA ALA A 758 30.01 12.91 -10.22
C ALA A 758 31.40 13.23 -10.78
N LEU A 759 31.63 12.94 -12.07
CA LEU A 759 32.91 13.17 -12.74
C LEU A 759 33.33 14.65 -12.67
N VAL A 760 32.47 15.56 -13.15
CA VAL A 760 32.79 16.99 -13.24
C VAL A 760 32.82 17.64 -11.87
N GLY A 761 31.97 17.22 -10.93
CA GLY A 761 31.95 17.70 -9.55
C GLY A 761 33.23 17.35 -8.80
N VAL A 762 33.71 16.10 -8.91
CA VAL A 762 34.98 15.67 -8.31
C VAL A 762 36.17 16.36 -8.97
N LEU A 763 36.19 16.47 -10.30
CA LEU A 763 37.24 17.20 -11.02
C LEU A 763 37.29 18.68 -10.60
N LEU A 764 36.14 19.34 -10.50
CA LEU A 764 36.06 20.72 -10.01
C LEU A 764 36.59 20.80 -8.57
N PHE A 765 36.19 19.88 -7.69
CA PHE A 765 36.68 19.84 -6.32
C PHE A 765 38.22 19.75 -6.25
N VAL A 766 38.82 18.85 -7.04
CA VAL A 766 40.28 18.69 -7.12
C VAL A 766 40.96 19.94 -7.67
N VAL A 767 40.43 20.54 -8.75
CA VAL A 767 40.95 21.79 -9.33
C VAL A 767 40.89 22.94 -8.31
N LEU A 768 39.82 23.02 -7.52
CA LEU A 768 39.67 24.04 -6.48
C LEU A 768 40.69 23.85 -5.35
N ILE A 769 41.02 22.62 -4.99
CA ILE A 769 42.11 22.33 -4.04
C ILE A 769 43.45 22.82 -4.60
N PHE A 770 43.78 22.48 -5.85
CA PHE A 770 45.02 22.95 -6.48
C PHE A 770 45.10 24.47 -6.60
N LYS A 771 43.96 25.12 -6.89
CA LYS A 771 43.83 26.59 -6.91
C LYS A 771 44.16 27.23 -5.55
N ILE A 772 43.84 26.55 -4.43
CA ILE A 772 44.20 27.02 -3.07
C ILE A 772 45.71 26.96 -2.84
N PHE A 773 46.39 25.90 -3.31
CA PHE A 773 47.84 25.75 -3.13
C PHE A 773 48.66 26.63 -4.07
N LYS A 774 48.22 26.80 -5.33
CA LYS A 774 48.95 27.58 -6.33
C LYS A 774 47.99 28.25 -7.32
N ALA A 775 47.77 29.54 -7.15
CA ALA A 775 46.94 30.34 -8.05
C ALA A 775 47.62 30.54 -9.42
N ARG A 776 47.42 29.61 -10.36
CA ARG A 776 47.80 29.74 -11.77
C ARG A 776 46.57 30.02 -12.63
N GLU A 777 46.74 30.76 -13.73
CA GLU A 777 45.65 31.08 -14.66
C GLU A 777 44.99 29.83 -15.25
N ILE A 778 45.75 28.75 -15.48
CA ILE A 778 45.20 27.48 -15.96
C ILE A 778 44.12 26.92 -15.01
N TRP A 779 44.33 26.96 -13.69
CA TRP A 779 43.36 26.46 -12.71
C TRP A 779 42.12 27.35 -12.62
N LYS A 780 42.25 28.65 -12.87
CA LYS A 780 41.11 29.58 -12.95
C LYS A 780 40.27 29.29 -14.20
N ALA A 781 40.92 29.14 -15.35
CA ALA A 781 40.26 28.81 -16.61
C ALA A 781 39.55 27.45 -16.55
N THR A 782 40.22 26.41 -16.03
CA THR A 782 39.62 25.08 -15.85
C THR A 782 38.45 25.12 -14.88
N ALA A 783 38.55 25.82 -13.74
CA ALA A 783 37.44 25.97 -12.81
C ALA A 783 36.25 26.72 -13.43
N PHE A 784 36.49 27.74 -14.25
CA PHE A 784 35.44 28.45 -14.98
C PHE A 784 34.72 27.53 -15.97
N PHE A 785 35.49 26.77 -16.77
CA PHE A 785 34.95 25.81 -17.73
C PHE A 785 34.09 24.74 -17.04
N LEU A 786 34.61 24.08 -16.00
CA LEU A 786 33.91 23.01 -15.28
C LEU A 786 32.61 23.51 -14.62
N LYS A 787 32.57 24.75 -14.10
CA LYS A 787 31.32 25.36 -13.62
C LYS A 787 30.32 25.58 -14.75
N GLY A 788 30.78 26.08 -15.90
CA GLY A 788 29.94 26.21 -17.10
C GLY A 788 29.32 24.87 -17.49
N THR A 789 30.11 23.80 -17.45
CA THR A 789 29.64 22.42 -17.68
C THR A 789 28.58 21.99 -16.66
N ILE A 790 28.75 22.29 -15.36
CA ILE A 790 27.75 22.00 -14.33
C ILE A 790 26.43 22.76 -14.58
N ILE A 791 26.51 24.01 -15.04
CA ILE A 791 25.32 24.78 -15.43
C ILE A 791 24.62 24.13 -16.63
N LEU A 792 25.36 23.68 -17.64
CA LEU A 792 24.79 22.94 -18.77
C LEU A 792 24.10 21.64 -18.31
N PHE A 793 24.70 20.89 -17.38
CA PHE A 793 24.06 19.71 -16.79
C PHE A 793 22.79 20.07 -16.04
N PHE A 794 22.76 21.23 -15.36
CA PHE A 794 21.56 21.69 -14.66
C PHE A 794 20.43 22.09 -15.62
N ILE A 795 20.78 22.70 -16.75
CA ILE A 795 19.81 22.94 -17.84
C ILE A 795 19.29 21.61 -18.36
N TRP A 796 20.17 20.64 -18.63
CA TRP A 796 19.79 19.30 -19.10
C TRP A 796 18.91 18.54 -18.09
N HIS A 797 19.20 18.67 -16.80
CA HIS A 797 18.38 18.15 -15.71
C HIS A 797 16.98 18.78 -15.74
N THR A 798 16.92 20.11 -15.87
CA THR A 798 15.66 20.86 -15.96
C THR A 798 14.84 20.43 -17.18
N THR A 799 15.47 20.27 -18.34
CA THR A 799 14.82 19.75 -19.55
C THR A 799 14.26 18.35 -19.33
N GLY A 800 14.99 17.47 -18.65
CA GLY A 800 14.50 16.13 -18.31
C GLY A 800 13.23 16.15 -17.44
N LEU A 801 13.15 17.07 -16.47
CA LEU A 801 11.95 17.25 -15.64
C LEU A 801 10.78 17.80 -16.46
N ILE A 802 11.02 18.78 -17.35
CA ILE A 802 9.99 19.35 -18.23
C ILE A 802 9.43 18.28 -19.19
N LEU A 803 10.31 17.48 -19.80
CA LEU A 803 9.88 16.38 -20.67
C LEU A 803 9.05 15.36 -19.90
N ARG A 804 9.46 15.00 -18.67
CA ARG A 804 8.69 14.08 -17.83
C ARG A 804 7.32 14.65 -17.50
N TRP A 805 7.23 15.92 -17.10
CA TRP A 805 5.96 16.62 -16.84
C TRP A 805 5.03 16.58 -18.06
N TYR A 806 5.55 16.87 -19.24
CA TYR A 806 4.75 16.81 -20.47
C TYR A 806 4.21 15.40 -20.79
N ILE A 807 5.01 14.36 -20.53
CA ILE A 807 4.64 12.96 -20.75
C ILE A 807 3.62 12.49 -19.72
N SER A 808 3.88 12.73 -18.43
CA SER A 808 3.02 12.30 -17.34
C SER A 808 1.70 13.06 -17.27
N GLY A 809 1.69 14.32 -17.71
CA GLY A 809 0.52 15.20 -17.61
C GLY A 809 0.37 15.88 -16.24
N HIS A 810 1.32 15.66 -15.32
CA HIS A 810 1.35 16.25 -13.98
C HIS A 810 2.77 16.58 -13.54
N ALA A 811 2.94 17.44 -12.53
CA ALA A 811 4.26 17.79 -12.03
C ALA A 811 5.04 16.54 -11.55
N PRO A 812 6.36 16.42 -11.84
CA PRO A 812 7.15 15.22 -11.59
C PRO A 812 7.66 15.18 -10.14
N TRP A 813 6.74 15.04 -9.19
CA TRP A 813 7.00 14.83 -7.76
C TRP A 813 5.96 13.90 -7.11
N SER A 814 5.28 13.09 -7.91
CA SER A 814 4.15 12.25 -7.48
C SER A 814 4.59 10.93 -6.82
N ASP A 815 5.75 10.41 -7.21
CA ASP A 815 6.30 9.16 -6.69
C ASP A 815 7.68 9.36 -6.03
N ALA A 816 8.21 8.29 -5.42
CA ALA A 816 9.51 8.32 -4.75
C ALA A 816 10.68 8.61 -5.71
N TYR A 817 10.62 8.12 -6.96
CA TYR A 817 11.65 8.38 -7.96
C TYR A 817 11.68 9.85 -8.35
N GLU A 818 10.51 10.38 -8.70
CA GLU A 818 10.26 11.77 -9.05
C GLU A 818 10.66 12.74 -7.93
N SER A 819 10.33 12.41 -6.70
CA SER A 819 10.75 13.16 -5.52
C SER A 819 12.27 13.24 -5.40
N ILE A 820 13.00 12.13 -5.62
CA ILE A 820 14.47 12.13 -5.58
C ILE A 820 15.04 12.97 -6.73
N LEU A 821 14.46 12.90 -7.93
CA LEU A 821 14.87 13.74 -9.07
C LEU A 821 14.69 15.24 -8.74
N TYR A 822 13.53 15.62 -8.22
CA TYR A 822 13.23 17.00 -7.84
C TYR A 822 14.16 17.50 -6.71
N VAL A 823 14.38 16.71 -5.66
CA VAL A 823 15.29 17.06 -4.56
C VAL A 823 16.74 17.18 -5.07
N SER A 824 17.15 16.33 -6.01
CA SER A 824 18.45 16.44 -6.68
C SER A 824 18.57 17.76 -7.45
N TRP A 825 17.54 18.11 -8.22
CA TRP A 825 17.46 19.39 -8.94
C TRP A 825 17.52 20.58 -7.98
N ALA A 826 16.71 20.58 -6.92
CA ALA A 826 16.68 21.65 -5.91
C ALA A 826 18.02 21.81 -5.18
N THR A 827 18.69 20.69 -4.88
CA THR A 827 20.04 20.69 -4.28
C THR A 827 21.04 21.40 -5.18
N MET A 828 21.06 21.09 -6.48
CA MET A 828 21.94 21.76 -7.44
C MET A 828 21.55 23.23 -7.65
N ALA A 829 20.26 23.54 -7.73
CA ALA A 829 19.75 24.90 -7.88
C ALA A 829 20.21 25.80 -6.72
N MET A 830 20.07 25.32 -5.49
CA MET A 830 20.57 26.00 -4.29
C MET A 830 22.09 26.09 -4.27
N GLY A 831 22.78 25.03 -4.70
CA GLY A 831 24.22 25.00 -4.91
C GLY A 831 24.72 26.09 -5.85
N LEU A 832 24.03 26.33 -6.97
CA LEU A 832 24.34 27.39 -7.93
C LEU A 832 23.98 28.78 -7.37
N ALA A 833 22.83 28.90 -6.70
CA ALA A 833 22.37 30.16 -6.10
C ALA A 833 23.35 30.69 -5.03
N PHE A 834 23.79 29.82 -4.11
CA PHE A 834 24.73 30.19 -3.04
C PHE A 834 26.20 30.06 -3.45
N GLY A 835 26.49 29.30 -4.51
CA GLY A 835 27.82 29.08 -5.07
C GLY A 835 28.50 30.35 -5.60
N ARG A 836 27.75 31.43 -5.80
CA ARG A 836 28.28 32.76 -6.17
C ARG A 836 29.38 33.26 -5.21
N LYS A 837 29.33 32.87 -3.95
CA LYS A 837 30.32 33.25 -2.91
C LYS A 837 31.42 32.21 -2.69
N SER A 838 31.19 30.96 -3.05
CA SER A 838 32.20 29.90 -2.90
C SER A 838 32.06 28.82 -3.98
N GLU A 839 33.11 28.68 -4.78
CA GLU A 839 33.18 27.67 -5.85
C GLU A 839 33.11 26.24 -5.30
N LEU A 840 33.58 26.04 -4.06
CA LEU A 840 33.50 24.76 -3.35
C LEU A 840 32.06 24.31 -3.10
N THR A 841 31.13 25.26 -2.92
CA THR A 841 29.70 24.95 -2.76
C THR A 841 29.12 24.36 -4.04
N ILE A 842 29.55 24.83 -5.22
CA ILE A 842 29.11 24.28 -6.51
C ILE A 842 29.63 22.85 -6.69
N ALA A 843 30.90 22.61 -6.36
CA ALA A 843 31.48 21.26 -6.43
C ALA A 843 30.81 20.28 -5.46
N ALA A 844 30.58 20.69 -4.21
CA ALA A 844 29.94 19.86 -3.20
C ALA A 844 28.46 19.58 -3.54
N SER A 845 27.70 20.58 -4.00
CA SER A 845 26.31 20.39 -4.42
C SER A 845 26.20 19.50 -5.67
N ALA A 846 27.11 19.63 -6.64
CA ALA A 846 27.16 18.71 -7.79
C ALA A 846 27.43 17.26 -7.35
N PHE A 847 28.33 17.05 -6.39
CA PHE A 847 28.59 15.72 -5.83
C PHE A 847 27.37 15.14 -5.10
N VAL A 848 26.72 15.92 -4.24
CA VAL A 848 25.49 15.47 -3.54
C VAL A 848 24.37 15.19 -4.54
N THR A 849 24.20 16.04 -5.56
CA THR A 849 23.23 15.85 -6.65
C THR A 849 23.49 14.53 -7.38
N ALA A 850 24.75 14.23 -7.68
CA ALA A 850 25.11 12.95 -8.29
C ALA A 850 24.77 11.75 -7.41
N MET A 851 25.00 11.86 -6.10
CA MET A 851 24.68 10.79 -5.15
C MET A 851 23.17 10.55 -5.05
N LEU A 852 22.37 11.62 -4.99
CA LEU A 852 20.90 11.53 -4.97
C LEU A 852 20.36 10.90 -6.26
N LEU A 853 20.82 11.36 -7.43
CA LEU A 853 20.44 10.75 -8.72
C LEU A 853 20.88 9.29 -8.83
N TRP A 854 22.03 8.91 -8.26
CA TRP A 854 22.46 7.51 -8.21
C TRP A 854 21.56 6.65 -7.32
N ILE A 855 21.05 7.19 -6.21
CA ILE A 855 20.07 6.53 -5.34
C ILE A 855 18.75 6.30 -6.09
N ALA A 856 18.32 7.25 -6.93
CA ALA A 856 17.11 7.12 -7.75
C ALA A 856 17.16 5.93 -8.73
N HIS A 857 18.35 5.51 -9.17
CA HIS A 857 18.54 4.40 -10.12
C HIS A 857 18.79 3.05 -9.44
N GLN A 858 18.59 2.96 -8.12
CA GLN A 858 18.68 1.68 -7.41
C GLN A 858 17.42 0.84 -7.66
N SER A 859 17.58 -0.49 -7.69
CA SER A 859 16.55 -1.47 -8.09
C SER A 859 15.24 -1.46 -7.28
N TRP A 860 15.17 -0.76 -6.15
CA TRP A 860 13.99 -0.61 -5.30
C TRP A 860 13.11 0.60 -5.62
N VAL A 861 13.56 1.50 -6.51
CA VAL A 861 12.83 2.70 -6.92
C VAL A 861 12.39 2.46 -8.37
N ASP A 862 11.07 2.51 -8.66
CA ASP A 862 10.56 2.34 -10.02
C ASP A 862 10.61 3.68 -10.77
N PRO A 863 11.39 3.80 -11.86
CA PRO A 863 11.45 5.03 -12.64
C PRO A 863 10.32 5.17 -13.67
N SER A 864 9.42 4.17 -13.79
CA SER A 864 8.27 4.23 -14.69
C SER A 864 7.42 5.46 -14.44
N ILE A 865 6.80 5.99 -15.49
CA ILE A 865 5.76 7.02 -15.34
C ILE A 865 4.45 6.26 -15.08
N ALA A 866 3.80 6.52 -13.95
CA ALA A 866 2.53 5.89 -13.59
C ALA A 866 1.39 6.92 -13.64
N ASN A 867 0.15 6.43 -13.61
CA ASN A 867 -1.00 7.30 -13.36
C ASN A 867 -0.97 7.79 -11.90
N LEU A 868 -1.61 8.94 -11.63
CA LEU A 868 -1.71 9.46 -10.27
C LEU A 868 -2.58 8.53 -9.41
N VAL A 869 -2.36 8.57 -8.10
CA VAL A 869 -3.34 8.02 -7.16
C VAL A 869 -4.32 9.13 -6.78
N PRO A 870 -5.58 8.83 -6.41
CA PRO A 870 -6.61 9.84 -6.18
C PRO A 870 -6.23 10.95 -5.21
N VAL A 871 -5.47 10.64 -4.16
CA VAL A 871 -5.03 11.63 -3.17
C VAL A 871 -4.06 12.67 -3.75
N LEU A 872 -3.33 12.31 -4.80
CA LEU A 872 -2.36 13.17 -5.50
C LEU A 872 -2.95 13.88 -6.72
N ASP A 873 -4.16 13.52 -7.16
CA ASP A 873 -4.85 14.18 -8.27
C ASP A 873 -5.55 15.47 -7.78
N SER A 874 -4.73 16.45 -7.42
CA SER A 874 -5.17 17.75 -6.91
C SER A 874 -4.75 18.88 -7.84
N TYR A 875 -5.50 19.99 -7.83
CA TYR A 875 -5.15 21.20 -8.59
C TYR A 875 -3.76 21.76 -8.27
N TRP A 876 -3.16 21.40 -7.13
CA TRP A 876 -1.79 21.84 -6.79
C TRP A 876 -0.71 21.01 -7.50
N LEU A 877 -1.03 19.76 -7.87
CA LEU A 877 -0.14 18.82 -8.56
C LEU A 877 -0.30 18.84 -10.09
N MET A 878 -1.48 19.23 -10.58
CA MET A 878 -1.76 19.53 -11.99
C MET A 878 -1.27 20.92 -12.40
#